data_AF-A0A6G1DK75-F1
#
_entry.id   AF-A0A6G1DK75-F1
#
_cell.length_a   1.000
_cell.length_b   1.000
_cell.length_c   1.000
_cell.angle_alpha   90.00
_cell.angle_beta   90.00
_cell.angle_gamma   90.00
#
_symmetry.space_group_name_H-M   'P 1'
#
loop_
_entity.id
_entity.type
_entity.pdbx_description
1 polymer ?
#
loop_
_entity_poly.entity_id
_entity_poly.type
_entity_poly.pdbx_seq_one_letter_code
_entity_poly.pdbx_strand_id
1 'polypeptide(L)'
;MATAGLDDDSLQQLRSRATQLLLKEDWKEYIAVCSLILAAGCKDRRVLCSALAHRADARARLGDAPGALADCDAALAADPAHPGALLSKGAVLRGLGRYARAAECFRAALAVSGTDEVRELIEQCRRLEAQARSGAVDLSEWVLAGFSGKCPDLAEHVGPVEVRRSAHGGRGVFAAKNIEAGATLVVSKAVAIGRGVLPDAADSCEKMVVWKDFVDKVLDAAEKCPRTASLIYTLSTGEESEDELPVPDMAQFKQDPEDLDDGMPTATASAQKVTLDVDKILKVLDVNCLTEDAAPSTNLLGSNGVVNCGVGLWILPAFINHSCHPNARRTHVGDHAIVHASRDIKAGEEITFAYFDVLTPVSKRREAARAWGFECQCDRCKFEAGDAILGQELARLENDLVDGGGDMGALVVRLEEKMRKSMVKERRKAFLRASFWSAYSALFDSDKLVRKWGRRVPGEAAVAESVSGAIGGNECVLRATLRGADNGNGCGNRLEVEDKVVRIGRATYGKTELFMKSPMEEAHAMPVTSFFPLAGIHKLIAIFLVGLSWILVHKWSLRNQKGPRSWPIIGATVEQLKNYYRMHDWLVEYLSKHRTVTVDMPFTSYTYIADPVNVEHVLKTNFTNYPKGEVYRSYMDVLLGDGIFNADGEMWRKQRKTASFEFASKNLRDFSTVVFREYSLKLSSILDQACKAGRVVDMQELFMRMTLDSICKVGFGVEIGTLSPDLPENSFAQAFDAANIIVTLRFIDPLWRLKKFLHVGSEALLEQSMKLVDDFTYSVIRRRKAEIVQARASGKQEKIKHDILSRFIELGEAGDEGSSFGDDKSLRDVVLNFVIAGRDTTATTLSWFTYMAMTHPAVAEKLRHELTAFEAERPREEGVELVAGDGEESFAARVAQFASLLSYDGLGKLVYLHACVTETLRLYPAVPQDPKGVLEDDVLPDGTKVRAGGMVTYVPYSMGRMEYNWGPDAASFRPERWLNDDGAFRNASPFKFTAFQAGPRICLGKDSAYLQMKMALAILFRFYRFDLVENHPVKYRMMTILSMAHGLKVRVSASV
;
A
#
# COMPACT_ATOMS: atom_id res chain seq x y z
N MET A 1 49.13 -17.28 20.48
CA MET A 1 48.26 -16.98 21.63
C MET A 1 47.02 -17.84 21.50
N ALA A 2 46.72 -18.62 22.53
CA ALA A 2 45.69 -19.66 22.52
C ALA A 2 44.29 -19.09 22.28
N THR A 3 43.53 -19.72 21.38
CA THR A 3 42.10 -19.49 21.14
C THR A 3 41.31 -19.93 22.37
N ALA A 4 41.00 -18.98 23.27
CA ALA A 4 39.94 -19.15 24.25
C ALA A 4 38.61 -19.23 23.48
N GLY A 5 37.98 -20.40 23.45
CA GLY A 5 36.60 -20.52 22.95
C GLY A 5 35.67 -19.64 23.78
N LEU A 6 34.70 -19.00 23.13
CA LEU A 6 33.64 -18.28 23.83
C LEU A 6 32.89 -19.25 24.76
N ASP A 7 32.51 -18.78 25.94
CA ASP A 7 31.63 -19.54 26.84
C ASP A 7 30.24 -19.76 26.21
N ASP A 8 29.53 -20.79 26.68
CA ASP A 8 28.25 -21.22 26.10
C ASP A 8 27.17 -20.11 26.24
N ASP A 9 27.26 -19.30 27.29
CA ASP A 9 26.39 -18.15 27.54
C ASP A 9 26.61 -17.01 26.52
N SER A 10 27.86 -16.70 26.15
CA SER A 10 28.18 -15.71 25.12
C SER A 10 27.72 -16.19 23.74
N LEU A 11 27.83 -17.49 23.45
CA LEU A 11 27.33 -18.08 22.22
C LEU A 11 25.79 -18.03 22.15
N GLN A 12 25.11 -18.27 23.27
CA GLN A 12 23.65 -18.13 23.42
C GLN A 12 23.20 -16.68 23.18
N GLN A 13 23.92 -15.70 23.73
CA GLN A 13 23.64 -14.28 23.51
C GLN A 13 23.80 -13.87 22.04
N LEU A 14 24.87 -14.34 21.37
CA LEU A 14 25.07 -14.07 19.94
C LEU A 14 23.95 -14.69 19.09
N ARG A 15 23.48 -15.91 19.41
CA ARG A 15 22.34 -16.55 18.73
C ARG A 15 21.02 -15.79 18.94
N SER A 16 20.77 -15.32 20.16
CA SER A 16 19.59 -14.49 20.47
C SER A 16 19.63 -13.17 19.70
N ARG A 17 20.79 -12.51 19.67
CA ARG A 17 21.00 -11.28 18.88
C ARG A 17 20.82 -11.52 17.39
N ALA A 18 21.36 -12.61 16.84
CA ALA A 18 21.13 -12.98 15.45
C ALA A 18 19.64 -13.14 15.13
N THR A 19 18.88 -13.81 16.01
CA THR A 19 17.43 -13.99 15.83
C THR A 19 16.67 -12.66 15.86
N GLN A 20 17.04 -11.75 16.75
CA GLN A 20 16.46 -10.40 16.80
C GLN A 20 16.77 -9.59 15.53
N LEU A 21 17.99 -9.67 15.02
CA LEU A 21 18.40 -8.97 13.80
C LEU A 21 17.72 -9.54 12.56
N LEU A 22 17.51 -10.87 12.51
CA LEU A 22 16.72 -11.53 11.48
C LEU A 22 15.27 -11.03 11.46
N LEU A 23 14.64 -10.90 12.64
CA LEU A 23 13.28 -10.36 12.78
C LEU A 23 13.17 -8.87 12.41
N LYS A 24 14.28 -8.13 12.49
CA LYS A 24 14.36 -6.71 12.12
C LYS A 24 14.80 -6.50 10.66
N GLU A 25 15.14 -7.57 9.94
CA GLU A 25 15.71 -7.54 8.59
C GLU A 25 17.01 -6.69 8.47
N ASP A 26 17.79 -6.59 9.55
CA ASP A 26 19.08 -5.90 9.53
C ASP A 26 20.20 -6.88 9.11
N TRP A 27 20.28 -7.11 7.79
CA TRP A 27 21.15 -8.12 7.21
C TRP A 27 22.65 -7.84 7.41
N LYS A 28 23.07 -6.57 7.48
CA LYS A 28 24.48 -6.19 7.65
C LYS A 28 24.97 -6.56 9.04
N GLU A 29 24.24 -6.18 10.08
CA GLU A 29 24.57 -6.56 11.45
C GLU A 29 24.40 -8.07 11.66
N TYR A 30 23.40 -8.68 11.02
CA TYR A 30 23.18 -10.13 11.08
C TYR A 30 24.38 -10.93 10.55
N ILE A 31 24.96 -10.53 9.42
CA ILE A 31 26.17 -11.16 8.86
C ILE A 31 27.37 -11.01 9.81
N ALA A 32 27.51 -9.83 10.44
CA ALA A 32 28.57 -9.60 11.41
C ALA A 32 28.45 -10.56 12.61
N VAL A 33 27.24 -10.71 13.16
CA VAL A 33 26.96 -11.63 14.26
C VAL A 33 27.18 -13.09 13.85
N CYS A 34 26.72 -13.51 12.66
CA CYS A 34 26.99 -14.86 12.15
C CYS A 34 28.49 -15.12 11.97
N SER A 35 29.25 -14.11 11.54
CA SER A 35 30.71 -14.22 11.40
C SER A 35 31.42 -14.36 12.74
N LEU A 36 30.95 -13.69 13.79
CA LEU A 36 31.44 -13.87 15.16
C LEU A 36 31.16 -15.29 15.68
N ILE A 37 29.96 -15.83 15.41
CA ILE A 37 29.60 -17.22 15.76
C ILE A 37 30.55 -18.22 15.06
N LEU A 38 30.91 -17.97 13.81
CA LEU A 38 31.82 -18.82 13.03
C LEU A 38 33.27 -18.70 13.52
N ALA A 39 33.72 -17.48 13.88
CA ALA A 39 35.06 -17.23 14.42
C ALA A 39 35.28 -17.83 15.82
N ALA A 40 34.20 -18.08 16.57
CA ALA A 40 34.25 -18.69 17.90
C ALA A 40 34.71 -20.16 17.91
N GLY A 41 34.89 -20.78 16.74
CA GLY A 41 35.44 -22.14 16.61
C GLY A 41 34.47 -23.23 17.10
N CYS A 42 33.23 -23.21 16.61
CA CYS A 42 32.23 -24.22 16.97
C CYS A 42 32.68 -25.61 16.49
N LYS A 43 32.84 -26.56 17.42
CA LYS A 43 33.19 -27.97 17.13
C LYS A 43 32.00 -28.78 16.61
N ASP A 44 30.78 -28.28 16.75
CA ASP A 44 29.56 -28.94 16.27
C ASP A 44 29.34 -28.65 14.78
N ARG A 45 29.48 -29.71 13.97
CA ARG A 45 29.31 -29.69 12.51
C ARG A 45 27.93 -29.18 12.09
N ARG A 46 26.86 -29.47 12.82
CA ARG A 46 25.49 -29.02 12.47
C ARG A 46 25.32 -27.52 12.68
N VAL A 47 25.82 -27.01 13.80
CA VAL A 47 25.77 -25.57 14.13
C VAL A 47 26.61 -24.77 13.14
N LEU A 48 27.78 -25.28 12.77
CA LEU A 48 28.64 -24.69 11.74
C LEU A 48 27.92 -24.58 10.39
N CYS A 49 27.32 -25.67 9.91
CA CYS A 49 26.60 -25.69 8.62
C CYS A 49 25.37 -24.79 8.63
N SER A 50 24.61 -24.72 9.73
CA SER A 50 23.45 -23.84 9.85
C SER A 50 23.85 -22.35 9.88
N ALA A 51 24.90 -22.00 10.63
CA ALA A 51 25.40 -20.62 10.67
C ALA A 51 25.94 -20.15 9.31
N LEU A 52 26.63 -21.02 8.57
CA LEU A 52 27.08 -20.74 7.21
C LEU A 52 25.90 -20.60 6.24
N ALA A 53 24.90 -21.48 6.31
CA ALA A 53 23.72 -21.40 5.45
C ALA A 53 22.89 -20.13 5.69
N HIS A 54 22.74 -19.71 6.96
CA HIS A 54 22.06 -18.45 7.30
C HIS A 54 22.86 -17.22 6.87
N ARG A 55 24.19 -17.23 7.03
CA ARG A 55 25.05 -16.15 6.55
C ARG A 55 25.02 -16.06 5.02
N ALA A 56 24.96 -17.20 4.33
CA ALA A 56 24.79 -17.25 2.89
C ALA A 56 23.46 -16.62 2.43
N ASP A 57 22.34 -16.93 3.08
CA ASP A 57 21.04 -16.32 2.75
C ASP A 57 21.06 -14.80 2.97
N ALA A 58 21.63 -14.34 4.08
CA ALA A 58 21.76 -12.91 4.36
C ALA A 58 22.68 -12.19 3.36
N ARG A 59 23.80 -12.81 2.96
CA ARG A 59 24.68 -12.28 1.91
C ARG A 59 23.98 -12.23 0.56
N ALA A 60 23.22 -13.26 0.21
CA ALA A 60 22.43 -13.30 -1.02
C ALA A 60 21.39 -12.16 -1.08
N ARG A 61 20.70 -11.88 0.03
CA ARG A 61 19.75 -10.76 0.16
C ARG A 61 20.42 -9.40 0.02
N LEU A 62 21.68 -9.27 0.45
CA LEU A 62 22.48 -8.07 0.24
C LEU A 62 23.15 -8.01 -1.14
N GLY A 63 22.98 -9.02 -2.00
CA GLY A 63 23.57 -9.06 -3.35
C GLY A 63 25.02 -9.57 -3.41
N ASP A 64 25.59 -10.07 -2.32
CA ASP A 64 26.90 -10.73 -2.28
C ASP A 64 26.78 -12.22 -2.64
N ALA A 65 26.52 -12.50 -3.92
CA ALA A 65 26.40 -13.87 -4.41
C ALA A 65 27.71 -14.69 -4.30
N PRO A 66 28.92 -14.15 -4.56
CA PRO A 66 30.18 -14.89 -4.37
C PRO A 66 30.40 -15.30 -2.92
N GLY A 67 30.20 -14.37 -1.97
CA GLY A 67 30.32 -14.66 -0.54
C GLY A 67 29.25 -15.63 -0.04
N ALA A 68 28.05 -15.60 -0.63
CA ALA A 68 27.00 -16.58 -0.33
C ALA A 68 27.33 -17.99 -0.86
N LEU A 69 27.85 -18.10 -2.09
CA LEU A 69 28.30 -19.38 -2.64
C LEU A 69 29.47 -19.96 -1.85
N ALA A 70 30.45 -19.15 -1.48
CA ALA A 70 31.59 -19.59 -0.67
C ALA A 70 31.15 -20.13 0.71
N ASP A 71 30.17 -19.48 1.34
CA ASP A 71 29.59 -19.97 2.61
C ASP A 71 28.81 -21.27 2.41
N CYS A 72 28.06 -21.40 1.31
CA CYS A 72 27.37 -22.65 0.97
C CYS A 72 28.37 -23.79 0.69
N ASP A 73 29.44 -23.53 -0.06
CA ASP A 73 30.47 -24.51 -0.37
C ASP A 73 31.24 -24.92 0.88
N ALA A 74 31.55 -23.99 1.78
CA ALA A 74 32.14 -24.30 3.08
C ALA A 74 31.21 -25.18 3.94
N ALA A 75 29.90 -24.91 3.91
CA ALA A 75 28.90 -25.72 4.61
C ALA A 75 28.79 -27.12 4.01
N LEU A 76 28.81 -27.26 2.68
CA LEU A 76 28.71 -28.55 1.99
C LEU A 76 30.01 -29.36 2.04
N ALA A 77 31.17 -28.71 2.11
CA ALA A 77 32.44 -29.36 2.39
C ALA A 77 32.45 -29.93 3.81
N ALA A 78 31.84 -29.21 4.76
CA ALA A 78 31.62 -29.71 6.10
C ALA A 78 30.58 -30.85 6.10
N ASP A 79 29.39 -30.69 5.52
CA ASP A 79 28.34 -31.72 5.42
C ASP A 79 27.67 -31.73 4.02
N PRO A 80 28.06 -32.69 3.14
CA PRO A 80 27.54 -32.75 1.77
C PRO A 80 26.04 -32.97 1.64
N ALA A 81 25.39 -33.51 2.69
CA ALA A 81 23.96 -33.78 2.71
C ALA A 81 23.16 -32.72 3.47
N HIS A 82 23.76 -31.58 3.85
CA HIS A 82 23.07 -30.56 4.65
C HIS A 82 21.96 -29.86 3.84
N PRO A 83 20.66 -30.07 4.18
CA PRO A 83 19.55 -29.64 3.33
C PRO A 83 19.47 -28.12 3.21
N GLY A 84 19.71 -27.38 4.30
CA GLY A 84 19.69 -25.92 4.28
C GLY A 84 20.77 -25.31 3.39
N ALA A 85 21.95 -25.94 3.30
CA ALA A 85 23.05 -25.44 2.47
C ALA A 85 22.80 -25.73 0.98
N LEU A 86 22.24 -26.91 0.66
CA LEU A 86 21.83 -27.26 -0.70
C LEU A 86 20.71 -26.34 -1.21
N LEU A 87 19.72 -26.02 -0.36
CA LEU A 87 18.64 -25.09 -0.69
C LEU A 87 19.15 -23.66 -0.89
N SER A 88 19.98 -23.14 0.03
CA SER A 88 20.58 -21.80 -0.11
C SER A 88 21.45 -21.71 -1.37
N LYS A 89 22.28 -22.73 -1.65
CA LYS A 89 23.11 -22.77 -2.85
C LYS A 89 22.27 -22.79 -4.13
N GLY A 90 21.20 -23.60 -4.15
CA GLY A 90 20.26 -23.65 -5.27
C GLY A 90 19.57 -22.31 -5.50
N ALA A 91 19.12 -21.64 -4.44
CA ALA A 91 18.52 -20.31 -4.52
C ALA A 91 19.48 -19.25 -5.08
N VAL A 92 20.74 -19.22 -4.62
CA VAL A 92 21.76 -18.29 -5.12
C VAL A 92 22.09 -18.58 -6.60
N LEU A 93 22.29 -19.85 -6.97
CA LEU A 93 22.55 -20.24 -8.36
C LEU A 93 21.40 -19.90 -9.30
N ARG A 94 20.14 -20.06 -8.83
CA ARG A 94 18.95 -19.65 -9.58
C ARG A 94 18.92 -18.14 -9.80
N GLY A 95 19.28 -17.36 -8.76
CA GLY A 95 19.40 -15.90 -8.87
C GLY A 95 20.49 -15.43 -9.83
N LEU A 96 21.52 -16.25 -10.05
CA LEU A 96 22.59 -16.02 -11.02
C LEU A 96 22.29 -16.55 -12.44
N GLY A 97 21.08 -17.05 -12.70
CA GLY A 97 20.70 -17.62 -14.00
C GLY A 97 21.28 -19.02 -14.28
N ARG A 98 21.95 -19.66 -13.30
CA ARG A 98 22.55 -21.00 -13.43
C ARG A 98 21.53 -22.09 -13.12
N TYR A 99 20.46 -22.15 -13.90
CA TYR A 99 19.28 -22.96 -13.61
C TYR A 99 19.54 -24.48 -13.54
N ALA A 100 20.39 -25.02 -14.43
CA ALA A 100 20.74 -26.44 -14.43
C ALA A 100 21.43 -26.86 -13.11
N ARG A 101 22.45 -26.10 -12.69
CA ARG A 101 23.18 -26.33 -11.43
C ARG A 101 22.31 -26.06 -10.19
N ALA A 102 21.41 -25.09 -10.26
CA ALA A 102 20.41 -24.87 -9.21
C ALA A 102 19.48 -26.08 -9.07
N ALA A 103 19.00 -26.63 -10.19
CA ALA A 103 18.17 -27.83 -10.20
C ALA A 103 18.92 -29.06 -9.66
N GLU A 104 20.22 -29.21 -9.93
CA GLU A 104 21.05 -30.25 -9.30
C GLU A 104 21.13 -30.11 -7.78
N CYS A 105 21.34 -28.89 -7.28
CA CYS A 105 21.34 -28.62 -5.83
C CYS A 105 19.97 -28.94 -5.20
N PHE A 106 18.87 -28.59 -5.88
CA PHE A 106 17.53 -28.93 -5.42
C PHE A 106 17.22 -30.43 -5.49
N ARG A 107 17.70 -31.16 -6.51
CA ARG A 107 17.58 -32.63 -6.57
C ARG A 107 18.36 -33.29 -5.43
N ALA A 108 19.56 -32.82 -5.15
CA ALA A 108 20.35 -33.28 -4.01
C ALA A 108 19.63 -32.99 -2.68
N ALA A 109 19.03 -31.81 -2.52
CA ALA A 109 18.23 -31.47 -1.34
C ALA A 109 16.99 -32.38 -1.22
N LEU A 110 16.28 -32.61 -2.32
CA LEU A 110 15.09 -33.46 -2.38
C LEU A 110 15.39 -34.91 -1.96
N ALA A 111 16.56 -35.44 -2.34
CA ALA A 111 17.01 -36.77 -1.95
C ALA A 111 17.23 -36.91 -0.43
N VAL A 112 17.42 -35.79 0.29
CA VAL A 112 17.63 -35.76 1.74
C VAL A 112 16.35 -35.40 2.51
N SER A 113 15.59 -34.39 2.06
CA SER A 113 14.46 -33.83 2.82
C SER A 113 13.08 -34.29 2.37
N GLY A 114 12.92 -34.80 1.13
CA GLY A 114 11.67 -35.36 0.62
C GLY A 114 10.48 -34.40 0.47
N THR A 115 10.68 -33.08 0.43
CA THR A 115 9.60 -32.08 0.45
C THR A 115 9.03 -31.76 -0.95
N ASP A 116 7.70 -31.63 -1.06
CA ASP A 116 7.01 -31.32 -2.33
C ASP A 116 7.38 -29.92 -2.86
N GLU A 117 7.67 -28.95 -1.99
CA GLU A 117 8.14 -27.61 -2.36
C GLU A 117 9.43 -27.62 -3.19
N VAL A 118 10.34 -28.57 -2.92
CA VAL A 118 11.61 -28.67 -3.65
C VAL A 118 11.40 -29.25 -5.05
N ARG A 119 10.36 -30.07 -5.27
CA ARG A 119 9.99 -30.53 -6.61
C ARG A 119 9.51 -29.37 -7.48
N GLU A 120 8.75 -28.45 -6.91
CA GLU A 120 8.31 -27.25 -7.62
C GLU A 120 9.50 -26.37 -8.03
N LEU A 121 10.48 -26.17 -7.14
CA LEU A 121 11.71 -25.42 -7.47
C LEU A 121 12.51 -26.05 -8.61
N ILE A 122 12.58 -27.40 -8.68
CA ILE A 122 13.23 -28.11 -9.79
C ILE A 122 12.49 -27.85 -11.11
N GLU A 123 11.17 -27.89 -11.11
CA GLU A 123 10.37 -27.67 -12.31
C GLU A 123 10.43 -26.21 -12.77
N GLN A 124 10.42 -25.25 -11.83
CA GLN A 124 10.66 -23.85 -12.12
C GLN A 124 12.03 -23.63 -12.77
N CYS A 125 13.10 -24.26 -12.26
CA CYS A 125 14.43 -24.18 -12.88
C CYS A 125 14.45 -24.74 -14.30
N ARG A 126 13.78 -25.87 -14.57
CA ARG A 126 13.67 -26.42 -15.93
C ARG A 126 12.96 -25.47 -16.89
N ARG A 127 11.86 -24.86 -16.44
CA ARG A 127 11.12 -23.87 -17.24
C ARG A 127 11.99 -22.66 -17.56
N LEU A 128 12.68 -22.10 -16.56
CA LEU A 128 13.58 -20.95 -16.73
C LEU A 128 14.77 -21.29 -17.65
N GLU A 129 15.31 -22.50 -17.56
CA GLU A 129 16.37 -22.97 -18.46
C GLU A 129 15.89 -23.07 -19.92
N ALA A 130 14.67 -23.60 -20.14
CA ALA A 130 14.06 -23.64 -21.45
C ALA A 130 13.79 -22.23 -22.00
N GLN A 131 13.35 -21.30 -21.15
CA GLN A 131 13.16 -19.89 -21.50
C GLN A 131 14.48 -19.22 -21.89
N ALA A 132 15.55 -19.40 -21.09
CA ALA A 132 16.86 -18.81 -21.35
C ALA A 132 17.41 -19.24 -22.73
N ARG A 133 17.21 -20.51 -23.10
CA ARG A 133 17.67 -21.06 -24.37
C ARG A 133 16.83 -20.65 -25.57
N SER A 134 15.50 -20.66 -25.43
CA SER A 134 14.58 -20.48 -26.55
C SER A 134 14.08 -19.04 -26.74
N GLY A 135 14.14 -18.22 -25.69
CA GLY A 135 13.48 -16.92 -25.64
C GLY A 135 11.95 -16.99 -25.62
N ALA A 136 11.36 -18.19 -25.55
CA ALA A 136 9.93 -18.39 -25.52
C ALA A 136 9.40 -18.11 -24.11
N VAL A 137 8.88 -16.90 -23.91
CA VAL A 137 8.28 -16.49 -22.65
C VAL A 137 6.80 -16.85 -22.65
N ASP A 138 6.37 -17.65 -21.68
CA ASP A 138 4.96 -17.96 -21.47
C ASP A 138 4.37 -16.99 -20.44
N LEU A 139 3.53 -16.08 -20.93
CA LEU A 139 2.76 -15.14 -20.10
C LEU A 139 1.29 -15.55 -20.00
N SER A 140 0.92 -16.75 -20.44
CA SER A 140 -0.48 -17.19 -20.62
C SER A 140 -1.31 -17.09 -19.37
N GLU A 141 -0.86 -17.69 -18.28
CA GLU A 141 -1.60 -17.63 -17.03
C GLU A 141 -1.71 -16.19 -16.49
N TRP A 142 -0.63 -15.41 -16.61
CA TRP A 142 -0.60 -14.03 -16.11
C TRP A 142 -1.49 -13.09 -16.92
N VAL A 143 -1.48 -13.20 -18.25
CA VAL A 143 -2.35 -12.42 -19.15
C VAL A 143 -3.81 -12.87 -19.03
N LEU A 144 -4.09 -14.18 -18.93
CA LEU A 144 -5.46 -14.69 -18.72
C LEU A 144 -6.03 -14.24 -17.36
N ALA A 145 -5.17 -14.07 -16.36
CA ALA A 145 -5.52 -13.47 -15.08
C ALA A 145 -5.64 -11.94 -15.14
N GLY A 146 -5.60 -11.32 -16.33
CA GLY A 146 -5.69 -9.87 -16.49
C GLY A 146 -4.46 -9.14 -15.92
N PHE A 147 -3.29 -9.76 -15.96
CA PHE A 147 -2.04 -9.29 -15.35
C PHE A 147 -2.08 -9.23 -13.81
N SER A 148 -3.07 -9.86 -13.16
CA SER A 148 -3.16 -9.97 -11.70
C SER A 148 -2.33 -11.14 -11.14
N GLY A 149 -1.95 -11.05 -9.86
CA GLY A 149 -1.15 -12.07 -9.16
C GLY A 149 0.37 -11.84 -9.19
N LYS A 150 1.14 -12.84 -8.78
CA LYS A 150 2.62 -12.76 -8.75
C LYS A 150 3.15 -12.68 -10.19
N CYS A 151 3.96 -11.65 -10.48
CA CYS A 151 4.66 -11.54 -11.75
C CYS A 151 5.41 -12.84 -12.06
N PRO A 152 5.33 -13.38 -13.29
CA PRO A 152 6.05 -14.59 -13.66
C PRO A 152 7.55 -14.37 -13.52
N ASP A 153 8.25 -15.38 -12.99
CA ASP A 153 9.71 -15.40 -13.00
C ASP A 153 10.18 -15.63 -14.44
N LEU A 154 11.08 -14.77 -14.92
CA LEU A 154 11.61 -14.79 -16.28
C LEU A 154 13.12 -15.07 -16.27
N ALA A 155 13.57 -15.76 -17.30
CA ALA A 155 14.98 -15.93 -17.59
C ALA A 155 15.47 -14.90 -18.60
N GLU A 156 16.71 -14.42 -18.42
CA GLU A 156 17.36 -13.59 -19.42
C GLU A 156 17.66 -14.39 -20.69
N HIS A 157 17.54 -13.73 -21.84
CA HIS A 157 17.74 -14.34 -23.15
C HIS A 157 18.37 -13.32 -24.10
N VAL A 158 19.37 -13.76 -24.85
CA VAL A 158 19.95 -12.97 -25.95
C VAL A 158 19.80 -13.77 -27.23
N GLY A 159 18.95 -13.28 -28.11
CA GLY A 159 18.68 -13.88 -29.41
C GLY A 159 19.83 -13.66 -30.40
N PRO A 160 19.57 -13.88 -31.70
CA PRO A 160 20.57 -13.76 -32.76
C PRO A 160 20.81 -12.29 -33.13
N VAL A 161 21.34 -11.52 -32.18
CA VAL A 161 21.59 -10.09 -32.32
C VAL A 161 23.05 -9.77 -32.00
N GLU A 162 23.54 -8.65 -32.53
CA GLU A 162 24.89 -8.16 -32.25
C GLU A 162 24.93 -6.63 -32.24
N VAL A 163 25.81 -6.06 -31.42
CA VAL A 163 26.05 -4.61 -31.42
C VAL A 163 27.05 -4.28 -32.52
N ARG A 164 26.76 -3.29 -33.35
CA ARG A 164 27.67 -2.74 -34.38
C ARG A 164 27.60 -1.22 -34.39
N ARG A 165 28.46 -0.58 -35.18
CA ARG A 165 28.34 0.86 -35.47
C ARG A 165 27.11 1.14 -36.33
N SER A 166 26.33 2.16 -35.96
CA SER A 166 25.16 2.58 -36.74
C SER A 166 25.56 3.55 -37.85
N ALA A 167 24.82 3.52 -38.96
CA ALA A 167 25.01 4.45 -40.08
C ALA A 167 24.59 5.89 -39.75
N HIS A 168 23.91 6.09 -38.61
CA HIS A 168 23.37 7.39 -38.18
C HIS A 168 24.15 8.02 -37.02
N GLY A 169 25.28 7.44 -36.63
CA GLY A 169 26.06 7.83 -35.44
C GLY A 169 26.02 6.74 -34.36
N GLY A 170 27.14 6.52 -33.68
CA GLY A 170 27.19 5.65 -32.50
C GLY A 170 27.06 4.16 -32.79
N ARG A 171 26.35 3.47 -31.90
CA ARG A 171 26.22 2.00 -31.86
C ARG A 171 24.75 1.63 -31.90
N GLY A 172 24.46 0.49 -32.52
CA GLY A 172 23.11 -0.05 -32.65
C GLY A 172 23.11 -1.56 -32.50
N VAL A 173 21.96 -2.13 -32.18
CA VAL A 173 21.74 -3.58 -32.21
C VAL A 173 21.30 -3.99 -33.62
N PHE A 174 21.89 -5.04 -34.18
CA PHE A 174 21.61 -5.54 -35.52
C PHE A 174 21.20 -7.00 -35.48
N ALA A 175 20.31 -7.40 -36.40
CA ALA A 175 19.95 -8.79 -36.56
C ALA A 175 21.11 -9.59 -37.21
N ALA A 176 21.59 -10.64 -36.54
CA ALA A 176 22.66 -11.50 -37.07
C ALA A 176 22.14 -12.49 -38.15
N LYS A 177 20.83 -12.78 -38.14
CA LYS A 177 20.14 -13.60 -39.14
C LYS A 177 18.76 -13.03 -39.45
N ASN A 178 18.03 -13.62 -40.40
CA ASN A 178 16.64 -13.25 -40.62
C ASN A 178 15.78 -13.63 -39.40
N ILE A 179 14.93 -12.71 -38.96
CA ILE A 179 14.08 -12.87 -37.78
C ILE A 179 12.63 -12.66 -38.20
N GLU A 180 11.76 -13.60 -37.83
CA GLU A 180 10.32 -13.51 -38.09
C GLU A 180 9.63 -12.56 -37.13
N ALA A 181 8.54 -11.94 -37.58
CA ALA A 181 7.64 -11.17 -36.74
C ALA A 181 7.19 -11.97 -35.49
N GLY A 182 7.23 -11.32 -34.34
CA GLY A 182 6.87 -11.86 -33.04
C GLY A 182 7.95 -12.69 -32.33
N ALA A 183 9.10 -12.94 -32.97
CA ALA A 183 10.21 -13.63 -32.30
C ALA A 183 10.87 -12.75 -31.23
N THR A 184 11.17 -13.33 -30.07
CA THR A 184 11.90 -12.66 -28.99
C THR A 184 13.35 -12.42 -29.40
N LEU A 185 13.79 -11.17 -29.28
CA LEU A 185 15.13 -10.70 -29.59
C LEU A 185 16.02 -10.68 -28.34
N VAL A 186 15.50 -10.12 -27.25
CA VAL A 186 16.22 -9.95 -25.98
C VAL A 186 15.22 -10.03 -24.82
N VAL A 187 15.55 -10.76 -23.76
CA VAL A 187 14.94 -10.62 -22.43
C VAL A 187 16.07 -10.19 -21.50
N SER A 188 16.02 -8.96 -21.00
CA SER A 188 17.07 -8.40 -20.15
C SER A 188 16.48 -8.00 -18.81
N LYS A 189 17.15 -8.37 -17.72
CA LYS A 189 16.80 -7.88 -16.39
C LYS A 189 17.41 -6.50 -16.18
N ALA A 190 16.66 -5.61 -15.52
CA ALA A 190 17.15 -4.28 -15.19
C ALA A 190 18.32 -4.37 -14.20
N VAL A 191 19.30 -3.47 -14.35
CA VAL A 191 20.27 -3.19 -13.29
C VAL A 191 19.55 -2.64 -12.06
N ALA A 192 18.65 -1.69 -12.29
CA ALA A 192 17.74 -1.13 -11.32
C ALA A 192 16.54 -0.48 -12.03
N ILE A 193 15.45 -0.27 -11.30
CA ILE A 193 14.29 0.51 -11.73
C ILE A 193 13.89 1.46 -10.60
N GLY A 194 13.64 2.72 -10.93
CA GLY A 194 12.94 3.68 -10.10
C GLY A 194 11.50 3.81 -10.57
N ARG A 195 10.53 3.58 -9.66
CA ARG A 195 9.10 3.72 -9.95
C ARG A 195 8.52 4.84 -9.10
N GLY A 196 7.75 5.73 -9.73
CA GLY A 196 6.99 6.78 -9.06
C GLY A 196 5.56 6.84 -9.60
N VAL A 197 4.62 7.27 -8.77
CA VAL A 197 3.26 7.61 -9.22
C VAL A 197 3.32 9.08 -9.61
N LEU A 198 3.44 9.37 -10.91
CA LEU A 198 3.38 10.77 -11.38
C LEU A 198 1.95 11.08 -11.81
N PRO A 199 1.29 12.08 -11.21
CA PRO A 199 0.05 12.61 -11.76
C PRO A 199 0.31 13.31 -13.10
N ASP A 200 -0.71 13.34 -13.95
CA ASP A 200 -0.66 14.00 -15.25
C ASP A 200 -0.35 15.50 -15.05
N ALA A 201 0.87 15.87 -15.45
CA ALA A 201 1.48 17.21 -15.46
C ALA A 201 1.91 17.85 -14.11
N ALA A 202 3.22 18.14 -14.05
CA ALA A 202 3.83 19.35 -13.48
C ALA A 202 4.23 19.41 -11.99
N ASP A 203 5.02 18.44 -11.48
CA ASP A 203 5.93 18.78 -10.37
C ASP A 203 7.35 18.21 -10.58
N SER A 204 8.36 19.07 -10.47
CA SER A 204 9.78 18.75 -10.76
C SER A 204 10.46 18.04 -9.60
N CYS A 205 9.96 18.24 -8.38
CA CYS A 205 10.53 17.68 -7.15
C CYS A 205 10.31 16.15 -7.05
N GLU A 206 9.13 15.66 -7.44
CA GLU A 206 8.82 14.22 -7.44
C GLU A 206 9.70 13.44 -8.43
N LYS A 207 9.97 14.02 -9.61
CA LYS A 207 10.91 13.46 -10.60
C LYS A 207 12.33 13.36 -10.05
N MET A 208 12.78 14.34 -9.28
CA MET A 208 14.09 14.32 -8.63
C MET A 208 14.22 13.25 -7.54
N VAL A 209 13.16 12.98 -6.78
CA VAL A 209 13.18 11.94 -5.73
C VAL A 209 13.23 10.53 -6.34
N VAL A 210 12.44 10.27 -7.39
CA VAL A 210 12.47 8.99 -8.12
C VAL A 210 13.83 8.78 -8.80
N TRP A 211 14.41 9.85 -9.37
CA TRP A 211 15.74 9.81 -9.98
C TRP A 211 16.84 9.49 -8.97
N LYS A 212 16.81 10.12 -7.79
CA LYS A 212 17.80 9.86 -6.74
C LYS A 212 17.77 8.41 -6.25
N ASP A 213 16.58 7.88 -5.92
CA ASP A 213 16.43 6.49 -5.49
C ASP A 213 16.88 5.49 -6.57
N PHE A 214 16.59 5.80 -7.83
CA PHE A 214 17.07 5.03 -8.97
C PHE A 214 18.59 5.02 -9.09
N VAL A 215 19.24 6.19 -9.01
CA VAL A 215 20.70 6.33 -9.04
C VAL A 215 21.34 5.53 -7.89
N ASP A 216 20.82 5.67 -6.67
CA ASP A 216 21.34 4.97 -5.50
C ASP A 216 21.29 3.44 -5.69
N LYS A 217 20.22 2.92 -6.30
CA LYS A 217 20.09 1.49 -6.64
C LYS A 217 21.08 1.03 -7.72
N VAL A 218 21.33 1.85 -8.75
CA VAL A 218 22.32 1.53 -9.79
C VAL A 218 23.73 1.49 -9.19
N LEU A 219 24.08 2.47 -8.35
CA LEU A 219 25.37 2.55 -7.69
C LEU A 219 25.58 1.33 -6.77
N ASP A 220 24.57 0.97 -6.00
CA ASP A 220 24.59 -0.22 -5.13
C ASP A 220 24.76 -1.52 -5.95
N ALA A 221 24.06 -1.66 -7.08
CA ALA A 221 24.22 -2.80 -7.98
C ALA A 221 25.61 -2.88 -8.63
N ALA A 222 26.18 -1.72 -9.01
CA ALA A 222 27.53 -1.63 -9.58
C ALA A 222 28.62 -1.94 -8.53
N GLU A 223 28.45 -1.48 -7.29
CA GLU A 223 29.43 -1.73 -6.21
C GLU A 223 29.51 -3.22 -5.87
N LYS A 224 28.36 -3.91 -5.90
CA LYS A 224 28.25 -5.33 -5.57
C LYS A 224 28.69 -6.28 -6.67
N CYS A 225 28.57 -5.87 -7.94
CA CYS A 225 28.85 -6.73 -9.09
C CYS A 225 29.83 -6.05 -10.07
N PRO A 226 31.12 -6.45 -10.06
CA PRO A 226 32.11 -5.92 -11.00
C PRO A 226 31.73 -6.11 -12.47
N ARG A 227 31.03 -7.20 -12.81
CA ARG A 227 30.50 -7.43 -14.17
C ARG A 227 29.46 -6.37 -14.52
N THR A 228 28.52 -6.07 -13.62
CA THR A 228 27.51 -5.02 -13.82
C THR A 228 28.18 -3.66 -13.98
N ALA A 229 29.15 -3.31 -13.12
CA ALA A 229 29.92 -2.08 -13.26
C ALA A 229 30.63 -2.00 -14.62
N SER A 230 31.32 -3.07 -15.05
CA SER A 230 31.99 -3.13 -16.35
C SER A 230 31.02 -2.94 -17.51
N LEU A 231 29.84 -3.55 -17.45
CA LEU A 231 28.81 -3.42 -18.48
C LEU A 231 28.22 -2.01 -18.53
N ILE A 232 28.00 -1.36 -17.37
CA ILE A 232 27.55 0.05 -17.31
C ILE A 232 28.58 0.96 -18.00
N TYR A 233 29.87 0.74 -17.77
CA TYR A 233 30.94 1.52 -18.41
C TYR A 233 31.09 1.27 -19.92
N THR A 234 30.39 0.29 -20.50
CA THR A 234 30.32 0.16 -21.96
C THR A 234 29.33 1.12 -22.61
N LEU A 235 28.41 1.70 -21.82
CA LEU A 235 27.38 2.62 -22.30
C LEU A 235 27.95 4.03 -22.53
N SER A 236 27.29 4.81 -23.38
CA SER A 236 27.75 6.16 -23.75
C SER A 236 27.51 7.15 -22.60
N THR A 237 28.44 8.07 -22.35
CA THR A 237 28.23 9.22 -21.45
C THR A 237 27.62 10.43 -22.17
N GLY A 238 27.49 10.39 -23.50
CA GLY A 238 27.02 11.51 -24.33
C GLY A 238 28.06 12.61 -24.58
N GLU A 239 29.20 12.62 -23.87
CA GLU A 239 30.30 13.59 -24.05
C GLU A 239 31.41 13.08 -24.98
N GLU A 240 31.55 11.76 -25.07
CA GLU A 240 32.57 11.10 -25.87
C GLU A 240 32.17 11.13 -27.36
N SER A 241 33.15 11.25 -28.27
CA SER A 241 32.88 11.09 -29.70
C SER A 241 32.30 9.69 -29.93
N GLU A 242 31.10 9.61 -30.48
CA GLU A 242 30.41 8.34 -30.74
C GLU A 242 31.25 7.39 -31.64
N ASP A 243 32.17 7.94 -32.41
CA ASP A 243 33.12 7.21 -33.25
C ASP A 243 34.28 6.56 -32.46
N GLU A 244 34.55 7.00 -31.23
CA GLU A 244 35.64 6.52 -30.37
C GLU A 244 35.20 5.39 -29.41
N LEU A 245 33.90 5.22 -29.19
CA LEU A 245 33.36 4.17 -28.33
C LEU A 245 33.60 2.76 -28.92
N PRO A 246 34.17 1.81 -28.16
CA PRO A 246 34.35 0.44 -28.62
C PRO A 246 33.01 -0.29 -28.71
N VAL A 247 32.92 -1.22 -29.66
CA VAL A 247 31.80 -2.17 -29.76
C VAL A 247 31.98 -3.23 -28.67
N PRO A 248 31.02 -3.43 -27.76
CA PRO A 248 31.16 -4.40 -26.69
C PRO A 248 31.07 -5.83 -27.23
N ASP A 249 31.79 -6.76 -26.58
CA ASP A 249 31.72 -8.17 -26.91
C ASP A 249 30.36 -8.77 -26.47
N MET A 250 29.66 -9.38 -27.42
CA MET A 250 28.36 -10.01 -27.18
C MET A 250 28.42 -11.16 -26.16
N ALA A 251 29.58 -11.79 -25.94
CA ALA A 251 29.76 -12.81 -24.91
C ALA A 251 29.51 -12.26 -23.50
N GLN A 252 29.75 -10.96 -23.26
CA GLN A 252 29.53 -10.33 -21.96
C GLN A 252 28.05 -10.23 -21.58
N PHE A 253 27.15 -10.29 -22.57
CA PHE A 253 25.70 -10.23 -22.39
C PHE A 253 25.05 -11.62 -22.34
N LYS A 254 25.75 -12.67 -22.78
CA LYS A 254 25.26 -14.04 -22.70
C LYS A 254 25.54 -14.60 -21.30
N GLN A 255 24.57 -15.34 -20.77
CA GLN A 255 24.75 -16.18 -19.59
C GLN A 255 24.88 -17.62 -20.11
N ASP A 256 26.07 -18.01 -20.58
CA ASP A 256 26.22 -19.36 -21.11
C ASP A 256 26.11 -20.40 -19.97
N PRO A 257 25.27 -21.44 -20.12
CA PRO A 257 25.09 -22.47 -19.09
C PRO A 257 26.32 -23.38 -18.87
N GLU A 258 27.25 -23.47 -19.84
CA GLU A 258 28.32 -24.48 -19.86
C GLU A 258 29.76 -23.91 -19.92
N ASP A 259 29.98 -22.63 -20.22
CA ASP A 259 31.33 -22.09 -20.51
C ASP A 259 32.07 -21.47 -19.30
N LEU A 260 32.12 -22.17 -18.15
CA LEU A 260 33.13 -21.93 -17.11
C LEU A 260 33.38 -23.22 -16.30
N ASP A 261 33.81 -24.27 -16.99
CA ASP A 261 34.82 -25.18 -16.42
C ASP A 261 36.18 -24.80 -17.03
N ASP A 262 37.23 -24.98 -16.24
CA ASP A 262 38.63 -24.55 -16.46
C ASP A 262 38.96 -23.10 -16.06
N GLY A 263 39.10 -22.90 -14.73
CA GLY A 263 40.09 -21.95 -14.21
C GLY A 263 39.60 -20.54 -13.92
N MET A 264 38.56 -20.37 -13.09
CA MET A 264 38.55 -19.19 -12.22
C MET A 264 39.70 -19.36 -11.21
N PRO A 265 40.69 -18.45 -11.16
CA PRO A 265 41.65 -18.48 -10.08
C PRO A 265 40.85 -18.40 -8.78
N THR A 266 41.14 -19.28 -7.83
CA THR A 266 40.85 -19.02 -6.43
C THR A 266 41.54 -17.71 -6.08
N ALA A 267 40.87 -16.59 -6.30
CA ALA A 267 41.35 -15.28 -5.99
C ALA A 267 41.27 -15.13 -4.47
N THR A 268 42.29 -15.64 -3.79
CA THR A 268 42.91 -14.96 -2.66
C THR A 268 43.50 -13.62 -3.11
N ALA A 269 42.72 -12.80 -3.81
CA ALA A 269 43.00 -11.40 -4.04
C ALA A 269 42.09 -10.68 -3.06
N SER A 270 42.70 -9.92 -2.16
CA SER A 270 42.03 -8.93 -1.33
C SER A 270 40.94 -8.24 -2.16
N ALA A 271 39.72 -8.15 -1.64
CA ALA A 271 38.66 -7.32 -2.18
C ALA A 271 39.17 -5.88 -2.28
N GLN A 272 39.81 -5.56 -3.40
CA GLN A 272 40.23 -4.21 -3.73
C GLN A 272 38.93 -3.52 -4.13
N LYS A 273 38.40 -2.73 -3.20
CA LYS A 273 37.17 -1.97 -3.36
C LYS A 273 37.24 -1.24 -4.70
N VAL A 274 36.42 -1.66 -5.66
CA VAL A 274 36.33 -1.01 -6.97
C VAL A 274 35.80 0.40 -6.69
N THR A 275 36.66 1.40 -6.84
CA THR A 275 36.24 2.80 -6.68
C THR A 275 35.38 3.15 -7.89
N LEU A 276 34.06 3.23 -7.68
CA LEU A 276 33.13 3.63 -8.73
C LEU A 276 33.32 5.13 -9.03
N ASP A 277 33.42 5.45 -10.31
CA ASP A 277 33.30 6.82 -10.80
C ASP A 277 31.81 7.18 -10.89
N VAL A 278 31.31 7.84 -9.85
CA VAL A 278 29.90 8.23 -9.71
C VAL A 278 29.50 9.26 -10.77
N ASP A 279 30.39 10.20 -11.12
CA ASP A 279 30.12 11.23 -12.14
C ASP A 279 29.92 10.59 -13.50
N LYS A 280 30.81 9.64 -13.86
CA LYS A 280 30.68 8.88 -15.10
C LYS A 280 29.39 8.05 -15.15
N ILE A 281 29.00 7.41 -14.04
CA ILE A 281 27.75 6.63 -14.00
C ILE A 281 26.52 7.54 -14.15
N LEU A 282 26.48 8.71 -13.51
CA LEU A 282 25.39 9.66 -13.67
C LEU A 282 25.20 10.08 -15.13
N LYS A 283 26.30 10.41 -15.83
CA LYS A 283 26.28 10.74 -17.26
C LYS A 283 25.79 9.58 -18.13
N VAL A 284 26.17 8.34 -17.79
CA VAL A 284 25.62 7.14 -18.45
C VAL A 284 24.10 7.05 -18.24
N LEU A 285 23.62 7.30 -17.02
CA LEU A 285 22.18 7.22 -16.72
C LEU A 285 21.37 8.27 -17.47
N ASP A 286 21.88 9.49 -17.62
CA ASP A 286 21.19 10.56 -18.35
C ASP A 286 20.89 10.19 -19.81
N VAL A 287 21.72 9.35 -20.44
CA VAL A 287 21.63 9.04 -21.89
C VAL A 287 21.01 7.67 -22.17
N ASN A 288 21.19 6.68 -21.28
CA ASN A 288 20.92 5.26 -21.61
C ASN A 288 19.69 4.68 -20.89
N CYS A 289 19.02 5.45 -20.04
CA CYS A 289 17.86 4.97 -19.33
C CYS A 289 16.63 4.87 -20.22
N LEU A 290 15.84 3.82 -20.00
CA LEU A 290 14.59 3.58 -20.71
C LEU A 290 13.40 3.81 -19.77
N THR A 291 12.34 4.37 -20.34
CA THR A 291 11.05 4.49 -19.66
C THR A 291 10.27 3.18 -19.76
N GLU A 292 9.62 2.78 -18.66
CA GLU A 292 8.65 1.69 -18.67
C GLU A 292 7.50 2.07 -19.63
N ASP A 293 7.21 1.15 -20.55
CA ASP A 293 6.20 1.34 -21.59
C ASP A 293 4.80 1.21 -20.97
N ALA A 294 3.89 2.15 -21.28
CA ALA A 294 2.57 2.23 -20.65
C ALA A 294 1.66 1.02 -20.99
N ALA A 295 2.00 0.24 -22.01
CA ALA A 295 1.14 -0.80 -22.58
C ALA A 295 0.80 -1.97 -21.64
N PRO A 296 1.76 -2.74 -21.06
CA PRO A 296 1.40 -3.75 -20.04
C PRO A 296 0.90 -3.11 -18.74
N SER A 297 1.20 -1.83 -18.51
CA SER A 297 0.64 -1.08 -17.38
C SER A 297 -0.73 -0.47 -17.67
N THR A 298 -1.30 -0.62 -18.88
CA THR A 298 -2.62 -0.07 -19.19
C THR A 298 -3.80 -0.87 -18.64
N ASN A 299 -3.55 -2.07 -18.11
CA ASN A 299 -4.50 -2.77 -17.22
C ASN A 299 -4.01 -2.82 -15.76
N LEU A 300 -2.84 -2.23 -15.46
CA LEU A 300 -2.54 -1.58 -14.17
C LEU A 300 -3.11 -0.15 -14.11
N LEU A 301 -3.79 0.31 -15.17
CA LEU A 301 -4.60 1.52 -15.14
C LEU A 301 -5.97 1.15 -14.55
N GLY A 302 -6.18 1.56 -13.31
CA GLY A 302 -7.50 2.07 -12.95
C GLY A 302 -7.93 3.12 -13.98
N SER A 303 -9.22 3.21 -14.21
CA SER A 303 -9.91 4.06 -15.20
C SER A 303 -9.71 5.58 -15.08
N ASN A 304 -8.61 6.05 -14.46
CA ASN A 304 -8.39 7.44 -14.05
C ASN A 304 -7.20 8.14 -14.76
N GLY A 305 -6.58 7.54 -15.78
CA GLY A 305 -5.59 8.25 -16.61
C GLY A 305 -4.26 8.59 -15.92
N VAL A 306 -3.89 7.92 -14.82
CA VAL A 306 -2.61 8.13 -14.14
C VAL A 306 -1.52 7.28 -14.79
N VAL A 307 -0.54 7.91 -15.45
CA VAL A 307 0.57 7.22 -16.10
C VAL A 307 1.65 6.85 -15.07
N ASN A 308 1.68 5.59 -14.63
CA ASN A 308 2.84 5.05 -13.92
C ASN A 308 4.03 5.02 -14.90
N CYS A 309 4.98 5.95 -14.74
CA CYS A 309 6.24 5.95 -15.48
C CYS A 309 7.37 5.56 -14.52
N GLY A 310 7.96 4.40 -14.77
CA GLY A 310 9.23 4.01 -14.18
C GLY A 310 10.38 4.33 -15.13
N VAL A 311 11.56 4.55 -14.57
CA VAL A 311 12.82 4.65 -15.31
C VAL A 311 13.72 3.49 -14.89
N GLY A 312 14.34 2.83 -15.86
CA GLY A 312 15.22 1.70 -15.60
C GLY A 312 16.41 1.66 -16.54
N LEU A 313 17.45 0.97 -16.10
CA LEU A 313 18.63 0.71 -16.92
C LEU A 313 18.66 -0.77 -17.33
N TRP A 314 18.43 -1.03 -18.62
CA TRP A 314 18.63 -2.33 -19.26
C TRP A 314 19.77 -2.22 -20.26
N ILE A 315 20.91 -2.82 -19.96
CA ILE A 315 22.17 -2.50 -20.66
C ILE A 315 22.10 -2.86 -22.15
N LEU A 316 21.70 -4.08 -22.51
CA LEU A 316 21.63 -4.46 -23.93
C LEU A 316 20.51 -3.70 -24.69
N PRO A 317 19.28 -3.57 -24.14
CA PRO A 317 18.25 -2.70 -24.73
C PRO A 317 18.64 -1.23 -24.89
N ALA A 318 19.56 -0.69 -24.09
CA ALA A 318 20.04 0.70 -24.23
C ALA A 318 20.81 0.96 -25.53
N PHE A 319 21.30 -0.09 -26.22
CA PHE A 319 21.92 0.02 -27.54
C PHE A 319 20.90 0.06 -28.70
N ILE A 320 19.59 -0.09 -28.43
CA ILE A 320 18.58 -0.13 -29.49
C ILE A 320 18.14 1.29 -29.82
N ASN A 321 18.44 1.73 -31.04
CA ASN A 321 18.20 3.09 -31.48
C ASN A 321 16.73 3.39 -31.81
N HIS A 322 16.42 4.69 -31.81
CA HIS A 322 15.09 5.20 -32.14
C HIS A 322 14.76 5.09 -33.63
N SER A 323 13.55 4.65 -33.95
CA SER A 323 12.91 4.89 -35.26
C SER A 323 11.43 5.21 -35.11
N CYS A 324 10.92 6.19 -35.87
CA CYS A 324 9.48 6.45 -35.99
C CYS A 324 8.76 5.42 -36.89
N HIS A 325 9.51 4.49 -37.48
CA HIS A 325 9.06 3.30 -38.19
C HIS A 325 9.85 2.10 -37.62
N PRO A 326 9.57 1.70 -36.36
CA PRO A 326 10.35 0.69 -35.66
C PRO A 326 10.11 -0.71 -36.24
N ASN A 327 11.09 -1.60 -36.05
CA ASN A 327 11.00 -3.02 -36.42
C ASN A 327 11.07 -3.98 -35.23
N ALA A 328 11.24 -3.44 -34.03
CA ALA A 328 11.07 -4.14 -32.77
C ALA A 328 10.19 -3.35 -31.81
N ARG A 329 9.67 -4.04 -30.80
CA ARG A 329 8.88 -3.48 -29.71
C ARG A 329 9.44 -4.01 -28.39
N ARG A 330 9.35 -3.20 -27.34
CA ARG A 330 9.67 -3.61 -25.98
C ARG A 330 8.41 -3.75 -25.14
N THR A 331 8.41 -4.65 -24.18
CA THR A 331 7.33 -4.86 -23.20
C THR A 331 8.00 -5.16 -21.87
N HIS A 332 7.53 -4.52 -20.80
CA HIS A 332 8.10 -4.70 -19.47
C HIS A 332 7.25 -5.68 -18.66
N VAL A 333 7.90 -6.66 -18.02
CA VAL A 333 7.28 -7.66 -17.15
C VAL A 333 8.11 -7.74 -15.87
N GLY A 334 7.57 -7.17 -14.79
CA GLY A 334 8.33 -6.96 -13.56
C GLY A 334 9.57 -6.11 -13.84
N ASP A 335 10.75 -6.63 -13.51
CA ASP A 335 12.01 -5.91 -13.76
C ASP A 335 12.69 -6.30 -15.08
N HIS A 336 12.00 -7.04 -15.96
CA HIS A 336 12.54 -7.48 -17.25
C HIS A 336 11.98 -6.67 -18.41
N ALA A 337 12.85 -6.30 -19.35
CA ALA A 337 12.46 -5.79 -20.66
C ALA A 337 12.53 -6.95 -21.67
N ILE A 338 11.38 -7.26 -22.26
CA ILE A 338 11.23 -8.21 -23.36
C ILE A 338 11.20 -7.41 -24.65
N VAL A 339 12.15 -7.64 -25.55
CA VAL A 339 12.20 -7.04 -26.87
C VAL A 339 11.86 -8.11 -27.90
N HIS A 340 10.87 -7.88 -28.74
CA HIS A 340 10.46 -8.78 -29.83
C HIS A 340 10.37 -8.07 -31.16
N ALA A 341 10.53 -8.82 -32.25
CA ALA A 341 10.39 -8.30 -33.60
C ALA A 341 8.93 -7.91 -33.89
N SER A 342 8.69 -6.67 -34.31
CA SER A 342 7.33 -6.19 -34.65
C SER A 342 6.93 -6.50 -36.09
N ARG A 343 7.91 -6.84 -36.93
CA ARG A 343 7.79 -7.34 -38.30
C ARG A 343 8.99 -8.22 -38.63
N ASP A 344 9.00 -8.82 -39.81
CA ASP A 344 10.19 -9.52 -40.27
C ASP A 344 11.38 -8.56 -40.39
N ILE A 345 12.53 -8.99 -39.86
CA ILE A 345 13.79 -8.25 -39.82
C ILE A 345 14.82 -9.05 -40.63
N LYS A 346 15.47 -8.40 -41.60
CA LYS A 346 16.49 -9.06 -42.42
C LYS A 346 17.83 -9.10 -41.67
N ALA A 347 18.65 -10.09 -41.99
CA ALA A 347 20.03 -10.14 -41.51
C ALA A 347 20.76 -8.83 -41.87
N GLY A 348 21.46 -8.24 -40.90
CA GLY A 348 22.18 -6.97 -41.03
C GLY A 348 21.30 -5.72 -40.93
N GLU A 349 19.99 -5.86 -40.73
CA GLU A 349 19.10 -4.72 -40.46
C GLU A 349 19.24 -4.29 -39.00
N GLU A 350 19.28 -2.97 -38.77
CA GLU A 350 19.33 -2.39 -37.43
C GLU A 350 17.99 -2.57 -36.73
N ILE A 351 18.02 -3.12 -35.52
CA ILE A 351 16.88 -3.26 -34.64
C ILE A 351 16.62 -1.89 -34.01
N THR A 352 15.38 -1.42 -34.15
CA THR A 352 14.94 -0.11 -33.67
C THR A 352 13.56 -0.21 -33.02
N PHE A 353 13.36 0.51 -31.92
CA PHE A 353 12.04 0.75 -31.33
C PHE A 353 11.76 2.25 -31.22
N ALA A 354 10.51 2.61 -30.89
CA ALA A 354 10.15 4.00 -30.66
C ALA A 354 10.51 4.43 -29.21
N TYR A 355 11.03 5.65 -29.06
CA TYR A 355 11.34 6.23 -27.72
C TYR A 355 10.17 7.05 -27.17
N PHE A 356 9.30 7.51 -28.06
CA PHE A 356 8.14 8.35 -27.78
C PHE A 356 7.00 7.95 -28.70
N ASP A 357 5.80 8.49 -28.45
CA ASP A 357 4.59 8.08 -29.19
C ASP A 357 4.68 8.42 -30.69
N VAL A 358 4.69 7.37 -31.50
CA VAL A 358 4.75 7.42 -32.97
C VAL A 358 3.37 7.58 -33.62
N LEU A 359 2.29 7.58 -32.85
CA LEU A 359 0.92 7.87 -33.31
C LEU A 359 0.57 9.38 -33.29
N THR A 360 1.59 10.22 -33.07
CA THR A 360 1.48 11.68 -33.10
C THR A 360 2.03 12.30 -34.39
N PRO A 361 1.65 13.55 -34.72
CA PRO A 361 2.12 14.23 -35.93
C PRO A 361 3.63 14.49 -35.98
N VAL A 362 4.17 14.75 -37.17
CA VAL A 362 5.63 14.90 -37.38
C VAL A 362 6.21 16.06 -36.59
N SER A 363 5.45 17.14 -36.42
CA SER A 363 5.83 18.30 -35.61
C SER A 363 6.11 17.90 -34.16
N LYS A 364 5.19 17.17 -33.53
CA LYS A 364 5.29 16.65 -32.15
C LYS A 364 6.42 15.63 -32.00
N ARG A 365 6.58 14.71 -32.95
CA ARG A 365 7.69 13.73 -32.96
C ARG A 365 9.06 14.41 -33.06
N ARG A 366 9.18 15.48 -33.84
CA ARG A 366 10.42 16.28 -33.95
C ARG A 366 10.70 17.11 -32.70
N GLU A 367 9.67 17.66 -32.10
CA GLU A 367 9.76 18.34 -30.80
C GLU A 367 10.31 17.39 -29.73
N ALA A 368 9.76 16.17 -29.65
CA ALA A 368 10.23 15.12 -28.73
C ALA A 368 11.68 14.70 -29.01
N ALA A 369 12.05 14.46 -30.28
CA ALA A 369 13.42 14.08 -30.64
C ALA A 369 14.44 15.19 -30.29
N ARG A 370 14.12 16.46 -30.58
CA ARG A 370 14.99 17.61 -30.23
C ARG A 370 15.15 17.79 -28.73
N ALA A 371 14.12 17.52 -27.94
CA ALA A 371 14.21 17.54 -26.49
C ALA A 371 15.22 16.49 -25.95
N TRP A 372 15.44 15.41 -26.72
CA TRP A 372 16.42 14.36 -26.43
C TRP A 372 17.77 14.58 -27.15
N GLY A 373 17.97 15.73 -27.81
CA GLY A 373 19.24 16.09 -28.44
C GLY A 373 19.52 15.42 -29.78
N PHE A 374 18.54 14.79 -30.45
CA PHE A 374 18.75 14.15 -31.75
C PHE A 374 17.66 14.47 -32.78
N GLU A 375 17.92 14.17 -34.05
CA GLU A 375 16.92 14.24 -35.12
C GLU A 375 16.71 12.88 -35.79
N CYS A 376 15.46 12.39 -35.81
CA CYS A 376 15.16 11.11 -36.45
C CYS A 376 15.20 11.22 -37.98
N GLN A 377 16.11 10.46 -38.59
CA GLN A 377 16.33 10.40 -40.05
C GLN A 377 15.68 9.20 -40.74
N CYS A 378 14.67 8.57 -40.10
CA CYS A 378 13.97 7.43 -40.70
C CYS A 378 13.15 7.82 -41.94
N ASP A 379 12.82 6.83 -42.77
CA ASP A 379 12.04 7.01 -44.00
C ASP A 379 10.71 7.75 -43.79
N ARG A 380 10.06 7.52 -42.63
CA ARG A 380 8.80 8.18 -42.27
C ARG A 380 8.98 9.67 -42.01
N CYS A 381 9.93 10.04 -41.16
CA CYS A 381 10.23 11.43 -40.85
C CYS A 381 10.67 12.22 -42.09
N LYS A 382 11.50 11.61 -42.95
CA LYS A 382 11.93 12.21 -44.22
C LYS A 382 10.75 12.46 -45.16
N PHE A 383 9.82 11.51 -45.26
CA PHE A 383 8.63 11.66 -46.09
C PHE A 383 7.67 12.75 -45.58
N GLU A 384 7.31 12.71 -44.30
CA GLU A 384 6.33 13.65 -43.74
C GLU A 384 6.84 15.10 -43.71
N ALA A 385 8.17 15.29 -43.73
CA ALA A 385 8.78 16.61 -43.73
C ALA A 385 9.18 17.16 -45.12
N GLY A 386 9.40 16.27 -46.10
CA GLY A 386 10.06 16.63 -47.36
C GLY A 386 9.13 17.02 -48.51
N ASP A 387 7.81 16.87 -48.37
CA ASP A 387 6.86 17.14 -49.46
C ASP A 387 6.28 18.56 -49.36
N ALA A 388 6.78 19.48 -50.19
CA ALA A 388 6.35 20.88 -50.17
C ALA A 388 4.86 21.09 -50.52
N ILE A 389 4.22 20.17 -51.24
CA ILE A 389 2.83 20.27 -51.71
C ILE A 389 1.84 19.69 -50.69
N LEU A 390 2.27 18.68 -49.93
CA LEU A 390 1.53 18.13 -48.80
C LEU A 390 1.79 18.92 -47.50
N GLY A 391 2.98 19.49 -47.31
CA GLY A 391 3.43 20.07 -46.05
C GLY A 391 2.59 21.22 -45.50
N GLN A 392 2.17 22.19 -46.32
CA GLN A 392 1.33 23.30 -45.84
C GLN A 392 -0.06 22.84 -45.38
N GLU A 393 -0.65 21.88 -46.09
CA GLU A 393 -1.98 21.38 -45.77
C GLU A 393 -1.93 20.39 -44.61
N LEU A 394 -0.89 19.56 -44.52
CA LEU A 394 -0.63 18.72 -43.35
C LEU A 394 -0.43 19.57 -42.11
N ALA A 395 0.34 20.67 -42.17
CA ALA A 395 0.49 21.59 -41.04
C ALA A 395 -0.85 22.21 -40.59
N ARG A 396 -1.74 22.53 -41.52
CA ARG A 396 -3.10 22.99 -41.18
C ARG A 396 -3.93 21.91 -40.51
N LEU A 397 -3.91 20.69 -41.05
CA LEU A 397 -4.62 19.55 -40.46
C LEU A 397 -4.04 19.18 -39.09
N GLU A 398 -2.73 19.34 -38.88
CA GLU A 398 -2.09 19.16 -37.57
C GLU A 398 -2.56 20.21 -36.57
N ASN A 399 -2.64 21.49 -36.96
CA ASN A 399 -3.19 22.53 -36.09
C ASN A 399 -4.65 22.25 -35.73
N ASP A 400 -5.48 21.88 -36.72
CA ASP A 400 -6.87 21.48 -36.48
C ASP A 400 -6.99 20.29 -35.50
N LEU A 401 -6.02 19.37 -35.54
CA LEU A 401 -5.96 18.21 -34.63
C LEU A 401 -5.57 18.64 -33.21
N VAL A 402 -4.65 19.58 -33.06
CA VAL A 402 -4.12 20.06 -31.76
C VAL A 402 -5.09 21.00 -31.06
N ASP A 403 -5.80 21.87 -31.78
CA ASP A 403 -6.70 22.88 -31.21
C ASP A 403 -8.04 22.30 -30.71
N GLY A 404 -8.32 21.02 -30.95
CA GLY A 404 -9.40 20.25 -30.30
C GLY A 404 -10.86 20.65 -30.60
N GLY A 405 -11.10 21.69 -31.40
CA GLY A 405 -12.43 22.29 -31.62
C GLY A 405 -13.22 21.85 -32.86
N GLY A 406 -12.71 20.92 -33.68
CA GLY A 406 -13.28 20.57 -35.00
C GLY A 406 -13.99 19.20 -35.11
N ASP A 407 -14.80 19.01 -36.17
CA ASP A 407 -15.38 17.70 -36.55
C ASP A 407 -14.27 16.75 -37.04
N MET A 408 -13.83 15.83 -36.18
CA MET A 408 -12.74 14.89 -36.47
C MET A 408 -13.00 14.02 -37.71
N GLY A 409 -14.26 13.69 -38.00
CA GLY A 409 -14.60 12.94 -39.22
C GLY A 409 -14.36 13.77 -40.49
N ALA A 410 -14.60 15.08 -40.44
CA ALA A 410 -14.28 15.98 -41.56
C ALA A 410 -12.76 16.09 -41.76
N LEU A 411 -11.98 16.11 -40.68
CA LEU A 411 -10.51 16.14 -40.74
C LEU A 411 -9.96 14.88 -41.42
N VAL A 412 -10.41 13.69 -41.01
CA VAL A 412 -10.00 12.41 -41.62
C VAL A 412 -10.35 12.36 -43.11
N VAL A 413 -11.54 12.82 -43.49
CA VAL A 413 -11.96 12.87 -44.90
C VAL A 413 -11.07 13.81 -45.72
N ARG A 414 -10.73 14.99 -45.19
CA ARG A 414 -9.80 15.92 -45.86
C ARG A 414 -8.43 15.27 -46.07
N LEU A 415 -7.92 14.57 -45.06
CA LEU A 415 -6.65 13.86 -45.12
C LEU A 415 -6.67 12.76 -46.21
N GLU A 416 -7.67 11.88 -46.21
CA GLU A 416 -7.81 10.80 -47.22
C GLU A 416 -8.01 11.35 -48.64
N GLU A 417 -8.80 12.41 -48.81
CA GLU A 417 -8.95 13.06 -50.11
C GLU A 417 -7.66 13.69 -50.60
N LYS A 418 -6.87 14.30 -49.71
CA LYS A 418 -5.58 14.89 -50.06
C LYS A 418 -4.57 13.81 -50.43
N MET A 419 -4.47 12.74 -49.65
CA MET A 419 -3.60 11.58 -49.98
C MET A 419 -3.95 11.00 -51.36
N ARG A 420 -5.24 10.92 -51.69
CA ARG A 420 -5.72 10.48 -52.99
C ARG A 420 -5.38 11.47 -54.12
N LYS A 421 -5.64 12.76 -53.93
CA LYS A 421 -5.36 13.82 -54.93
C LYS A 421 -3.86 13.97 -55.21
N SER A 422 -3.03 13.78 -54.19
CA SER A 422 -1.56 13.83 -54.27
C SER A 422 -0.92 12.49 -54.65
N MET A 423 -1.71 11.47 -55.01
CA MET A 423 -1.23 10.13 -55.42
C MET A 423 -0.20 9.50 -54.46
N VAL A 424 -0.42 9.64 -53.15
CA VAL A 424 0.48 9.08 -52.13
C VAL A 424 0.44 7.55 -52.21
N LYS A 425 1.62 6.90 -52.29
CA LYS A 425 1.75 5.43 -52.29
C LYS A 425 1.16 4.82 -51.01
N GLU A 426 0.57 3.63 -51.09
CA GLU A 426 -0.14 3.01 -49.96
C GLU A 426 0.72 2.87 -48.69
N ARG A 427 1.99 2.44 -48.84
CA ARG A 427 2.96 2.38 -47.73
C ARG A 427 3.18 3.74 -47.04
N ARG A 428 3.09 4.84 -47.78
CA ARG A 428 3.24 6.21 -47.24
C ARG A 428 1.93 6.77 -46.68
N LYS A 429 0.77 6.30 -47.16
CA LYS A 429 -0.52 6.60 -46.52
C LYS A 429 -0.57 6.05 -45.10
N ALA A 430 0.01 4.88 -44.87
CA ALA A 430 0.15 4.29 -43.54
C ALA A 430 0.87 5.21 -42.55
N PHE A 431 1.92 5.93 -42.99
CA PHE A 431 2.65 6.89 -42.17
C PHE A 431 1.76 8.06 -41.72
N LEU A 432 0.99 8.62 -42.67
CA LEU A 432 0.04 9.71 -42.38
C LEU A 432 -1.13 9.23 -41.52
N ARG A 433 -1.67 8.04 -41.78
CA ARG A 433 -2.72 7.44 -40.91
C ARG A 433 -2.22 7.26 -39.48
N ALA A 434 -0.96 6.86 -39.30
CA ALA A 434 -0.35 6.75 -37.98
C ALA A 434 -0.21 8.13 -37.31
N SER A 435 0.24 9.16 -38.04
CA SER A 435 0.40 10.53 -37.52
C SER A 435 -0.92 11.21 -37.11
N PHE A 436 -2.04 10.76 -37.69
CA PHE A 436 -3.39 11.28 -37.41
C PHE A 436 -4.28 10.24 -36.71
N TRP A 437 -3.69 9.24 -36.05
CA TRP A 437 -4.42 8.12 -35.47
C TRP A 437 -5.48 8.56 -34.46
N SER A 438 -5.22 9.60 -33.66
CA SER A 438 -6.21 10.13 -32.71
C SER A 438 -7.51 10.58 -33.39
N ALA A 439 -7.45 11.17 -34.60
CA ALA A 439 -8.63 11.52 -35.37
C ALA A 439 -9.35 10.30 -35.96
N TYR A 440 -8.60 9.28 -36.42
CA TYR A 440 -9.18 8.02 -36.87
C TYR A 440 -9.87 7.27 -35.71
N SER A 441 -9.23 7.17 -34.56
CA SER A 441 -9.81 6.57 -33.35
C SER A 441 -11.08 7.31 -32.96
N ALA A 442 -11.05 8.65 -32.84
CA ALA A 442 -12.23 9.44 -32.50
C ALA A 442 -13.38 9.30 -33.51
N LEU A 443 -13.07 9.15 -34.80
CA LEU A 443 -14.05 8.85 -35.84
C LEU A 443 -14.70 7.49 -35.64
N PHE A 444 -13.91 6.43 -35.47
CA PHE A 444 -14.43 5.06 -35.34
C PHE A 444 -15.09 4.78 -33.98
N ASP A 445 -14.66 5.46 -32.92
CA ASP A 445 -15.24 5.37 -31.58
C ASP A 445 -16.61 6.10 -31.46
N SER A 446 -17.04 6.82 -32.49
CA SER A 446 -18.30 7.57 -32.51
C SER A 446 -19.27 7.09 -33.60
N ASP A 447 -20.33 6.37 -33.21
CA ASP A 447 -21.42 5.97 -34.11
C ASP A 447 -21.98 7.12 -34.94
N LYS A 448 -22.04 8.33 -34.35
CA LYS A 448 -22.52 9.54 -35.02
C LYS A 448 -21.59 9.95 -36.16
N LEU A 449 -20.28 9.93 -35.93
CA LEU A 449 -19.28 10.29 -36.94
C LEU A 449 -19.14 9.18 -37.99
N VAL A 450 -19.17 7.90 -37.61
CA VAL A 450 -19.19 6.76 -38.55
C VAL A 450 -20.39 6.83 -39.48
N ARG A 451 -21.60 7.10 -38.97
CA ARG A 451 -22.81 7.25 -39.83
C ARG A 451 -22.69 8.43 -40.80
N LYS A 452 -22.09 9.54 -40.35
CA LYS A 452 -21.96 10.77 -41.15
C LYS A 452 -20.85 10.70 -42.20
N TRP A 453 -19.71 10.09 -41.86
CA TRP A 453 -18.47 10.16 -42.64
C TRP A 453 -17.92 8.79 -43.09
N GLY A 454 -18.34 7.68 -42.47
CA GLY A 454 -17.77 6.34 -42.68
C GLY A 454 -17.77 5.84 -44.11
N ARG A 455 -18.72 6.27 -44.95
CA ARG A 455 -18.74 5.93 -46.40
C ARG A 455 -17.64 6.62 -47.22
N ARG A 456 -17.00 7.66 -46.68
CA ARG A 456 -15.98 8.49 -47.36
C ARG A 456 -14.55 8.18 -46.90
N VAL A 457 -14.38 7.27 -45.95
CA VAL A 457 -13.09 6.85 -45.40
C VAL A 457 -12.92 5.34 -45.52
N PRO A 458 -11.69 4.80 -45.52
CA PRO A 458 -11.48 3.36 -45.46
C PRO A 458 -12.04 2.76 -44.16
N GLY A 459 -12.42 1.48 -44.18
CA GLY A 459 -12.91 0.78 -43.00
C GLY A 459 -11.85 0.64 -41.90
N GLU A 460 -12.29 0.61 -40.65
CA GLU A 460 -11.44 0.60 -39.45
C GLU A 460 -10.35 -0.49 -39.49
N ALA A 461 -10.70 -1.73 -39.81
CA ALA A 461 -9.75 -2.84 -39.88
C ALA A 461 -8.63 -2.62 -40.92
N ALA A 462 -8.94 -2.00 -42.06
CA ALA A 462 -7.94 -1.69 -43.09
C ALA A 462 -7.03 -0.52 -42.68
N VAL A 463 -7.58 0.48 -41.98
CA VAL A 463 -6.79 1.58 -41.41
C VAL A 463 -5.85 1.03 -40.33
N ALA A 464 -6.36 0.19 -39.42
CA ALA A 464 -5.59 -0.39 -38.32
C ALA A 464 -4.46 -1.30 -38.83
N GLU A 465 -4.73 -2.17 -39.81
CA GLU A 465 -3.69 -3.00 -40.45
C GLU A 465 -2.63 -2.13 -41.15
N SER A 466 -3.06 -1.09 -41.86
CA SER A 466 -2.16 -0.13 -42.51
C SER A 466 -1.25 0.56 -41.48
N VAL A 467 -1.81 1.06 -40.37
CA VAL A 467 -1.05 1.71 -39.30
C VAL A 467 -0.09 0.74 -38.63
N SER A 468 -0.53 -0.49 -38.32
CA SER A 468 0.34 -1.51 -37.74
C SER A 468 1.50 -1.89 -38.66
N GLY A 469 1.28 -1.92 -39.98
CA GLY A 469 2.36 -2.11 -40.95
C GLY A 469 3.40 -0.98 -40.98
N ALA A 470 3.04 0.23 -40.52
CA ALA A 470 3.93 1.40 -40.48
C ALA A 470 4.66 1.59 -39.15
N ILE A 471 4.05 1.21 -38.03
CA ILE A 471 4.63 1.43 -36.70
C ILE A 471 4.90 0.14 -35.92
N GLY A 472 4.68 -1.02 -36.54
CA GLY A 472 4.69 -2.32 -35.86
C GLY A 472 3.39 -2.58 -35.09
N GLY A 473 3.37 -3.63 -34.28
CA GLY A 473 2.25 -3.89 -33.37
C GLY A 473 2.11 -2.76 -32.35
N ASN A 474 0.89 -2.30 -32.11
CA ASN A 474 0.57 -1.26 -31.13
C ASN A 474 -0.77 -1.57 -30.47
N GLU A 475 -0.82 -1.41 -29.15
CA GLU A 475 -1.99 -1.78 -28.36
C GLU A 475 -3.23 -0.94 -28.69
N CYS A 476 -3.08 0.37 -28.88
CA CYS A 476 -4.21 1.24 -29.26
C CYS A 476 -4.82 0.80 -30.59
N VAL A 477 -3.97 0.37 -31.52
CA VAL A 477 -4.37 -0.15 -32.84
C VAL A 477 -5.00 -1.54 -32.73
N LEU A 478 -4.44 -2.42 -31.89
CA LEU A 478 -5.00 -3.74 -31.61
C LEU A 478 -6.39 -3.66 -30.97
N ARG A 479 -6.57 -2.79 -29.95
CA ARG A 479 -7.88 -2.57 -29.30
C ARG A 479 -8.92 -2.06 -30.29
N ALA A 480 -8.57 -1.11 -31.15
CA ALA A 480 -9.48 -0.63 -32.20
C ALA A 480 -9.89 -1.78 -33.14
N THR A 481 -8.93 -2.62 -33.55
CA THR A 481 -9.21 -3.78 -34.42
C THR A 481 -10.14 -4.81 -33.74
N LEU A 482 -9.96 -5.07 -32.45
CA LEU A 482 -10.82 -5.97 -31.67
C LEU A 482 -12.25 -5.45 -31.55
N ARG A 483 -12.45 -4.14 -31.30
CA ARG A 483 -13.79 -3.52 -31.25
C ARG A 483 -14.54 -3.65 -32.59
N GLY A 484 -13.82 -3.49 -33.70
CA GLY A 484 -14.36 -3.66 -35.05
C GLY A 484 -14.80 -5.10 -35.37
N ALA A 485 -14.26 -6.11 -34.67
CA ALA A 485 -14.64 -7.51 -34.84
C ALA A 485 -15.95 -7.88 -34.12
N ASP A 486 -16.23 -7.26 -32.96
CA ASP A 486 -17.45 -7.49 -32.16
C ASP A 486 -18.68 -6.77 -32.76
N ASN A 487 -18.46 -5.62 -33.41
CA ASN A 487 -19.50 -4.87 -34.08
C ASN A 487 -19.78 -5.47 -35.48
N GLY A 488 -20.65 -6.47 -35.55
CA GLY A 488 -21.05 -7.22 -36.76
C GLY A 488 -21.71 -6.42 -37.92
N ASN A 489 -21.35 -5.16 -38.14
CA ASN A 489 -21.86 -4.26 -39.17
C ASN A 489 -20.91 -4.06 -40.38
N GLY A 490 -19.79 -4.77 -40.45
CA GLY A 490 -18.87 -4.74 -41.59
C GLY A 490 -19.07 -5.91 -42.55
N CYS A 491 -19.19 -5.63 -43.84
CA CYS A 491 -19.34 -6.60 -44.95
C CYS A 491 -18.04 -7.41 -45.22
N GLY A 492 -17.37 -7.93 -44.18
CA GLY A 492 -16.10 -8.66 -44.25
C GLY A 492 -16.21 -10.07 -43.69
N ASN A 493 -15.46 -11.00 -44.27
CA ASN A 493 -15.42 -12.39 -43.85
C ASN A 493 -14.79 -12.48 -42.44
N ARG A 494 -15.49 -13.02 -41.44
CA ARG A 494 -15.06 -13.05 -40.02
C ARG A 494 -13.65 -13.65 -39.82
N LEU A 495 -13.33 -14.68 -40.61
CA LEU A 495 -12.01 -15.32 -40.66
C LEU A 495 -10.87 -14.36 -41.05
N GLU A 496 -11.13 -13.39 -41.93
CA GLU A 496 -10.14 -12.42 -42.38
C GLU A 496 -9.83 -11.37 -41.30
N VAL A 497 -10.83 -11.01 -40.49
CA VAL A 497 -10.67 -10.09 -39.35
C VAL A 497 -9.92 -10.78 -38.21
N GLU A 498 -10.23 -12.05 -37.94
CA GLU A 498 -9.53 -12.87 -36.95
C GLU A 498 -8.03 -13.05 -37.29
N ASP A 499 -7.68 -13.29 -38.57
CA ASP A 499 -6.27 -13.38 -39.00
C ASP A 499 -5.51 -12.04 -38.80
N LYS A 500 -6.18 -10.91 -39.06
CA LYS A 500 -5.61 -9.56 -38.85
C LYS A 500 -5.37 -9.27 -37.38
N VAL A 501 -6.33 -9.61 -36.50
CA VAL A 501 -6.18 -9.48 -35.04
C VAL A 501 -5.01 -10.30 -34.53
N VAL A 502 -4.86 -11.55 -34.97
CA VAL A 502 -3.74 -12.42 -34.57
C VAL A 502 -2.41 -11.84 -35.02
N ARG A 503 -2.33 -11.30 -36.25
CA ARG A 503 -1.10 -10.69 -36.79
C ARG A 503 -0.69 -9.45 -35.99
N ILE A 504 -1.63 -8.55 -35.70
CA ILE A 504 -1.36 -7.34 -34.89
C ILE A 504 -1.03 -7.73 -33.43
N GLY A 505 -1.71 -8.74 -32.88
CA GLY A 505 -1.46 -9.28 -31.54
C GLY A 505 -0.04 -9.84 -31.40
N ARG A 506 0.41 -10.66 -32.36
CA ARG A 506 1.80 -11.18 -32.40
C ARG A 506 2.84 -10.07 -32.53
N ALA A 507 2.56 -9.04 -33.33
CA ALA A 507 3.44 -7.89 -33.44
C ALA A 507 3.48 -7.04 -32.15
N THR A 508 2.42 -7.08 -31.33
CA THR A 508 2.29 -6.28 -30.10
C THR A 508 2.88 -6.99 -28.89
N TYR A 509 2.67 -8.30 -28.74
CA TYR A 509 3.05 -9.08 -27.54
C TYR A 509 3.98 -10.27 -27.83
N GLY A 510 4.46 -10.44 -29.07
CA GLY A 510 5.31 -11.57 -29.46
C GLY A 510 4.55 -12.88 -29.67
N LYS A 511 5.30 -13.98 -29.86
CA LYS A 511 4.78 -15.36 -29.91
C LYS A 511 4.40 -15.85 -28.50
N THR A 512 3.33 -15.30 -27.91
CA THR A 512 2.70 -15.84 -26.69
C THR A 512 1.53 -16.76 -27.08
N GLU A 513 1.36 -17.92 -26.42
CA GLU A 513 0.36 -18.96 -26.77
C GLU A 513 -1.12 -18.55 -26.53
N LEU A 514 -1.38 -17.29 -26.23
CA LEU A 514 -2.61 -16.81 -25.61
C LEU A 514 -3.79 -16.43 -26.50
N PHE A 515 -3.55 -16.10 -27.76
CA PHE A 515 -4.60 -15.44 -28.54
C PHE A 515 -5.47 -16.47 -29.24
N MET A 516 -6.43 -17.05 -28.50
CA MET A 516 -7.81 -17.39 -28.94
C MET A 516 -8.49 -18.39 -28.00
N LYS A 517 -9.19 -17.91 -26.97
CA LYS A 517 -10.41 -18.55 -26.46
C LYS A 517 -11.43 -17.46 -26.09
N SER A 518 -12.32 -17.15 -27.02
CA SER A 518 -13.54 -16.40 -26.73
C SER A 518 -14.58 -17.35 -26.10
N PRO A 519 -15.25 -16.97 -25.00
CA PRO A 519 -16.45 -17.65 -24.53
C PRO A 519 -17.69 -17.02 -25.17
N MET A 520 -18.12 -17.52 -26.33
CA MET A 520 -19.44 -17.18 -26.89
C MET A 520 -20.05 -18.39 -27.59
N GLU A 521 -20.62 -19.32 -26.82
CA GLU A 521 -21.71 -20.18 -27.28
C GLU A 521 -22.63 -20.47 -26.09
N GLU A 522 -23.79 -19.82 -26.06
CA GLU A 522 -25.09 -20.43 -25.72
C GLU A 522 -26.19 -19.37 -25.84
N ALA A 523 -26.92 -19.39 -26.97
CA ALA A 523 -28.37 -19.17 -27.01
C ALA A 523 -28.89 -19.01 -28.47
N HIS A 524 -29.46 -20.12 -28.96
CA HIS A 524 -30.66 -20.22 -29.79
C HIS A 524 -30.68 -19.76 -31.26
N ALA A 525 -31.13 -20.68 -32.13
CA ALA A 525 -31.98 -20.37 -33.28
C ALA A 525 -32.92 -21.54 -33.63
N MET A 526 -34.24 -21.29 -33.63
CA MET A 526 -35.24 -21.66 -34.67
C MET A 526 -36.67 -21.27 -34.25
N PRO A 527 -37.64 -21.07 -35.17
CA PRO A 527 -37.83 -19.83 -35.92
C PRO A 527 -39.19 -19.14 -35.66
N VAL A 528 -39.27 -17.92 -36.19
CA VAL A 528 -40.38 -16.95 -36.13
C VAL A 528 -41.61 -17.42 -36.93
N THR A 529 -42.82 -17.29 -36.37
CA THR A 529 -44.00 -16.82 -37.13
C THR A 529 -44.99 -16.00 -36.26
N SER A 530 -45.29 -14.80 -36.77
CA SER A 530 -46.53 -13.98 -36.67
C SER A 530 -47.19 -13.62 -35.31
N PHE A 531 -47.22 -12.31 -35.06
CA PHE A 531 -48.22 -11.51 -34.30
C PHE A 531 -49.67 -11.76 -34.76
N PHE A 532 -50.80 -11.56 -34.05
CA PHE A 532 -51.32 -10.86 -32.84
C PHE A 532 -52.75 -11.46 -32.58
N PRO A 533 -53.64 -10.98 -31.66
CA PRO A 533 -53.55 -10.54 -30.25
C PRO A 533 -54.59 -11.27 -29.34
N LEU A 534 -54.48 -11.20 -28.01
CA LEU A 534 -55.59 -10.92 -27.04
C LEU A 534 -55.21 -11.20 -25.57
N ALA A 535 -55.90 -10.46 -24.68
CA ALA A 535 -56.16 -10.73 -23.26
C ALA A 535 -55.12 -10.28 -22.21
N GLY A 536 -55.32 -9.04 -21.73
CA GLY A 536 -54.63 -8.39 -20.61
C GLY A 536 -55.01 -8.87 -19.20
N ILE A 537 -55.24 -10.17 -18.99
CA ILE A 537 -55.53 -10.74 -17.65
C ILE A 537 -54.43 -11.72 -17.21
N HIS A 538 -53.75 -12.40 -18.16
CA HIS A 538 -52.66 -13.34 -17.84
C HIS A 538 -51.39 -12.67 -17.33
N LYS A 539 -51.12 -11.40 -17.68
CA LYS A 539 -49.89 -10.70 -17.26
C LYS A 539 -49.86 -10.44 -15.75
N LEU A 540 -50.99 -10.13 -15.12
CA LEU A 540 -51.04 -9.89 -13.68
C LEU A 540 -50.87 -11.19 -12.88
N ILE A 541 -51.46 -12.30 -13.34
CA ILE A 541 -51.29 -13.62 -12.72
C ILE A 541 -49.86 -14.14 -12.94
N ALA A 542 -49.28 -13.93 -14.13
CA ALA A 542 -47.89 -14.29 -14.40
C ALA A 542 -46.91 -13.45 -13.55
N ILE A 543 -47.12 -12.14 -13.41
CA ILE A 543 -46.30 -11.29 -12.53
C ILE A 543 -46.46 -11.72 -11.06
N PHE A 544 -47.67 -12.08 -10.63
CA PHE A 544 -47.90 -12.58 -9.27
C PHE A 544 -47.24 -13.94 -9.03
N LEU A 545 -47.32 -14.87 -9.99
CA LEU A 545 -46.68 -16.20 -9.89
C LEU A 545 -45.16 -16.13 -10.04
N VAL A 546 -44.63 -15.22 -10.86
CA VAL A 546 -43.19 -14.91 -10.92
C VAL A 546 -42.74 -14.29 -9.60
N GLY A 547 -43.50 -13.35 -9.04
CA GLY A 547 -43.24 -12.80 -7.72
C GLY A 547 -43.29 -13.86 -6.61
N LEU A 548 -44.27 -14.76 -6.64
CA LEU A 548 -44.43 -15.83 -5.64
C LEU A 548 -43.34 -16.90 -5.78
N SER A 549 -43.03 -17.34 -7.00
CA SER A 549 -41.95 -18.29 -7.26
C SER A 549 -40.59 -17.69 -6.91
N TRP A 550 -40.38 -16.41 -7.19
CA TRP A 550 -39.18 -15.67 -6.77
C TRP A 550 -39.10 -15.53 -5.24
N ILE A 551 -40.20 -15.25 -4.53
CA ILE A 551 -40.24 -15.25 -3.06
C ILE A 551 -39.94 -16.64 -2.49
N LEU A 552 -40.43 -17.70 -3.13
CA LEU A 552 -40.18 -19.09 -2.70
C LEU A 552 -38.74 -19.52 -2.97
N VAL A 553 -38.17 -19.17 -4.13
CA VAL A 553 -36.75 -19.38 -4.46
C VAL A 553 -35.85 -18.56 -3.54
N HIS A 554 -36.23 -17.32 -3.20
CA HIS A 554 -35.52 -16.48 -2.23
C HIS A 554 -35.59 -17.07 -0.82
N LYS A 555 -36.76 -17.51 -0.35
CA LYS A 555 -36.90 -18.22 0.93
C LYS A 555 -36.09 -19.51 0.98
N TRP A 556 -35.94 -20.19 -0.15
CA TRP A 556 -35.12 -21.39 -0.26
C TRP A 556 -33.61 -21.08 -0.26
N SER A 557 -33.18 -20.03 -0.98
CA SER A 557 -31.82 -19.48 -0.96
C SER A 557 -31.40 -19.04 0.45
N LEU A 558 -32.31 -18.41 1.20
CA LEU A 558 -32.10 -17.97 2.59
C LEU A 558 -31.90 -19.13 3.59
N ARG A 559 -32.24 -20.39 3.27
CA ARG A 559 -32.04 -21.53 4.20
C ARG A 559 -30.57 -21.90 4.36
N ASN A 560 -29.70 -21.54 3.41
CA ASN A 560 -28.28 -21.90 3.40
C ASN A 560 -27.33 -20.68 3.49
N GLN A 561 -27.84 -19.46 3.73
CA GLN A 561 -27.00 -18.26 3.73
C GLN A 561 -26.27 -18.08 5.08
N LYS A 562 -24.93 -17.94 5.02
CA LYS A 562 -24.08 -17.61 6.18
C LYS A 562 -24.10 -16.09 6.40
N GLY A 563 -25.05 -15.57 7.18
CA GLY A 563 -25.14 -14.15 7.48
C GLY A 563 -26.53 -13.65 7.85
N PRO A 564 -26.71 -12.33 8.04
CA PRO A 564 -27.99 -11.74 8.37
C PRO A 564 -29.00 -11.80 7.22
N ARG A 565 -30.29 -11.68 7.55
CA ARG A 565 -31.38 -11.81 6.58
C ARG A 565 -31.34 -10.68 5.57
N SER A 566 -31.01 -11.04 4.33
CA SER A 566 -30.99 -10.13 3.20
C SER A 566 -32.35 -10.11 2.48
N TRP A 567 -32.83 -8.90 2.18
CA TRP A 567 -34.02 -8.65 1.38
C TRP A 567 -33.61 -8.16 0.00
N PRO A 568 -34.38 -8.50 -1.05
CA PRO A 568 -34.10 -7.99 -2.38
C PRO A 568 -34.10 -6.46 -2.43
N ILE A 569 -33.16 -5.87 -3.17
CA ILE A 569 -32.95 -4.41 -3.33
C ILE A 569 -32.46 -3.71 -2.05
N ILE A 570 -33.05 -3.99 -0.90
CA ILE A 570 -32.71 -3.32 0.37
C ILE A 570 -31.64 -4.05 1.20
N GLY A 571 -31.15 -5.22 0.75
CA GLY A 571 -30.14 -6.00 1.43
C GLY A 571 -30.49 -6.32 2.89
N ALA A 572 -29.50 -6.35 3.77
CA ALA A 572 -29.65 -6.56 5.21
C ALA A 572 -30.03 -5.28 6.00
N THR A 573 -30.40 -4.18 5.31
CA THR A 573 -30.64 -2.87 5.96
C THR A 573 -31.70 -2.95 7.06
N VAL A 574 -32.79 -3.70 6.87
CA VAL A 574 -33.86 -3.83 7.87
C VAL A 574 -33.36 -4.51 9.15
N GLU A 575 -32.54 -5.56 9.03
CA GLU A 575 -32.01 -6.26 10.20
C GLU A 575 -30.95 -5.42 10.93
N GLN A 576 -30.08 -4.73 10.18
CA GLN A 576 -29.11 -3.79 10.76
C GLN A 576 -29.81 -2.64 11.49
N LEU A 577 -30.85 -2.04 10.91
CA LEU A 577 -31.60 -0.96 11.56
C LEU A 577 -32.28 -1.41 12.85
N LYS A 578 -32.89 -2.61 12.87
CA LYS A 578 -33.48 -3.19 14.08
C LYS A 578 -32.46 -3.41 15.19
N ASN A 579 -31.22 -3.75 14.82
CA ASN A 579 -30.14 -4.03 15.75
C ASN A 579 -29.16 -2.86 15.91
N TYR A 580 -29.46 -1.66 15.38
CA TYR A 580 -28.49 -0.56 15.34
C TYR A 580 -27.91 -0.27 16.72
N TYR A 581 -28.76 -0.03 17.71
CA TYR A 581 -28.34 0.27 19.09
C TYR A 581 -27.59 -0.87 19.79
N ARG A 582 -27.63 -2.10 19.24
CA ARG A 582 -26.92 -3.28 19.73
C ARG A 582 -26.00 -3.91 18.67
N MET A 583 -25.49 -3.10 17.73
CA MET A 583 -24.80 -3.61 16.54
C MET A 583 -23.54 -4.44 16.87
N HIS A 584 -22.75 -4.00 17.86
CA HIS A 584 -21.54 -4.71 18.28
C HIS A 584 -21.87 -6.09 18.88
N ASP A 585 -22.86 -6.18 19.77
CA ASP A 585 -23.34 -7.46 20.32
C ASP A 585 -23.95 -8.36 19.24
N TRP A 586 -24.72 -7.78 18.33
CA TRP A 586 -25.30 -8.49 17.19
C TRP A 586 -24.23 -9.11 16.28
N LEU A 587 -23.12 -8.41 16.03
CA LEU A 587 -21.98 -8.98 15.29
C LEU A 587 -21.27 -10.09 16.06
N VAL A 588 -21.17 -10.01 17.39
CA VAL A 588 -20.62 -11.10 18.23
C VAL A 588 -21.43 -12.39 18.04
N GLU A 589 -22.77 -12.29 17.96
CA GLU A 589 -23.65 -13.46 17.77
C GLU A 589 -23.40 -14.19 16.43
N TYR A 590 -23.05 -13.47 15.37
CA TYR A 590 -22.67 -14.08 14.09
C TYR A 590 -21.22 -14.54 14.06
N LEU A 591 -20.30 -13.71 14.56
CA LEU A 591 -18.86 -13.98 14.49
C LEU A 591 -18.42 -15.13 15.42
N SER A 592 -19.19 -15.39 16.48
CA SER A 592 -19.00 -16.58 17.33
C SER A 592 -19.30 -17.89 16.60
N LYS A 593 -20.16 -17.87 15.57
CA LYS A 593 -20.52 -19.04 14.76
C LYS A 593 -19.68 -19.13 13.48
N HIS A 594 -19.26 -17.99 12.95
CA HIS A 594 -18.55 -17.88 11.69
C HIS A 594 -17.40 -16.89 11.83
N ARG A 595 -16.19 -17.24 11.38
CA ARG A 595 -15.02 -16.35 11.49
C ARG A 595 -15.12 -15.06 10.66
N THR A 596 -15.95 -15.11 9.61
CA THR A 596 -16.23 -14.02 8.67
C THR A 596 -17.72 -14.02 8.30
N VAL A 597 -18.29 -12.82 8.16
CA VAL A 597 -19.70 -12.61 7.85
C VAL A 597 -19.83 -11.53 6.78
N THR A 598 -20.45 -11.86 5.64
CA THR A 598 -20.73 -10.90 4.57
C THR A 598 -22.16 -10.39 4.68
N VAL A 599 -22.33 -9.08 4.54
CA VAL A 599 -23.58 -8.36 4.70
C VAL A 599 -23.81 -7.46 3.50
N ASP A 600 -24.71 -7.91 2.62
CA ASP A 600 -25.06 -7.17 1.42
C ASP A 600 -26.00 -6.00 1.76
N MET A 601 -25.65 -4.80 1.31
CA MET A 601 -26.43 -3.56 1.45
C MET A 601 -26.82 -3.04 0.05
N PRO A 602 -27.78 -2.10 -0.08
CA PRO A 602 -28.34 -1.71 -1.38
C PRO A 602 -27.32 -1.22 -2.42
N PHE A 603 -26.21 -0.64 -1.98
CA PHE A 603 -25.21 0.00 -2.84
C PHE A 603 -23.77 -0.41 -2.51
N THR A 604 -23.56 -1.32 -1.56
CA THR A 604 -22.23 -1.77 -1.12
C THR A 604 -22.34 -3.10 -0.38
N SER A 605 -21.23 -3.82 -0.21
CA SER A 605 -21.16 -5.04 0.60
C SER A 605 -20.19 -4.84 1.76
N TYR A 606 -20.62 -5.16 2.98
CA TYR A 606 -19.77 -5.14 4.17
C TYR A 606 -19.36 -6.56 4.54
N THR A 607 -18.06 -6.83 4.59
CA THR A 607 -17.51 -8.11 5.07
C THR A 607 -16.88 -7.88 6.44
N TYR A 608 -17.48 -8.45 7.48
CA TYR A 608 -16.97 -8.37 8.84
C TYR A 608 -16.07 -9.57 9.17
N ILE A 609 -14.88 -9.31 9.70
CA ILE A 609 -13.88 -10.34 10.03
C ILE A 609 -13.49 -10.29 11.51
N ALA A 610 -13.25 -11.47 12.10
CA ALA A 610 -12.71 -11.59 13.45
C ALA A 610 -11.58 -12.62 13.60
N ASP A 611 -11.13 -13.22 12.49
CA ASP A 611 -9.96 -14.09 12.46
C ASP A 611 -8.65 -13.28 12.36
N PRO A 612 -7.69 -13.44 13.29
CA PRO A 612 -6.40 -12.78 13.22
C PRO A 612 -5.65 -12.95 11.89
N VAL A 613 -5.80 -14.09 11.21
CA VAL A 613 -5.12 -14.35 9.92
C VAL A 613 -5.69 -13.45 8.81
N ASN A 614 -7.02 -13.31 8.74
CA ASN A 614 -7.66 -12.37 7.81
C ASN A 614 -7.29 -10.92 8.14
N VAL A 615 -7.17 -10.58 9.42
CA VAL A 615 -6.76 -9.23 9.84
C VAL A 615 -5.31 -8.94 9.46
N GLU A 616 -4.39 -9.89 9.61
CA GLU A 616 -3.01 -9.74 9.12
C GLU A 616 -2.96 -9.57 7.61
N HIS A 617 -3.76 -10.33 6.86
CA HIS A 617 -3.87 -10.16 5.41
C HIS A 617 -4.28 -8.73 5.02
N VAL A 618 -5.33 -8.21 5.65
CA VAL A 618 -5.85 -6.86 5.39
C VAL A 618 -4.90 -5.74 5.84
N LEU A 619 -4.26 -5.89 7.00
CA LEU A 619 -3.45 -4.82 7.60
C LEU A 619 -1.96 -4.87 7.27
N LYS A 620 -1.47 -5.98 6.68
CA LYS A 620 -0.04 -6.17 6.40
C LYS A 620 0.20 -6.82 5.05
N THR A 621 -0.33 -8.02 4.80
CA THR A 621 0.06 -8.82 3.62
C THR A 621 -0.38 -8.18 2.29
N ASN A 622 -1.63 -7.72 2.21
CA ASN A 622 -2.20 -7.05 1.03
C ASN A 622 -2.66 -5.62 1.36
N PHE A 623 -1.85 -4.92 2.17
CA PHE A 623 -2.20 -3.61 2.75
C PHE A 623 -2.64 -2.56 1.71
N THR A 624 -2.04 -2.57 0.52
CA THR A 624 -2.36 -1.60 -0.56
C THR A 624 -3.76 -1.78 -1.13
N ASN A 625 -4.31 -3.00 -1.13
CA ASN A 625 -5.67 -3.29 -1.60
C ASN A 625 -6.76 -2.84 -0.62
N TYR A 626 -6.38 -2.56 0.64
CA TYR A 626 -7.30 -2.22 1.72
C TYR A 626 -7.09 -0.81 2.30
N PRO A 627 -7.25 0.27 1.49
CA PRO A 627 -7.21 1.64 1.97
C PRO A 627 -8.43 1.97 2.85
N LYS A 628 -8.55 3.20 3.34
CA LYS A 628 -9.84 3.67 3.89
C LYS A 628 -10.90 3.75 2.79
N GLY A 629 -10.51 4.25 1.61
CA GLY A 629 -11.33 4.24 0.40
C GLY A 629 -12.40 5.33 0.35
N GLU A 630 -12.96 5.56 -0.84
CA GLU A 630 -13.85 6.69 -1.13
C GLU A 630 -15.15 6.67 -0.31
N VAL A 631 -15.71 5.48 -0.04
CA VAL A 631 -16.96 5.34 0.70
C VAL A 631 -16.79 5.84 2.14
N TYR A 632 -15.76 5.35 2.84
CA TYR A 632 -15.43 5.80 4.20
C TYR A 632 -15.14 7.30 4.22
N ARG A 633 -14.33 7.77 3.26
CA ARG A 633 -13.99 9.18 3.11
C ARG A 633 -15.25 10.02 2.94
N SER A 634 -16.21 9.62 2.10
CA SER A 634 -17.46 10.35 1.89
C SER A 634 -18.31 10.52 3.15
N TYR A 635 -18.22 9.58 4.10
CA TYR A 635 -18.96 9.65 5.35
C TYR A 635 -18.25 10.53 6.39
N MET A 636 -16.91 10.41 6.47
CA MET A 636 -16.10 11.04 7.51
C MET A 636 -15.49 12.38 7.14
N ASP A 637 -15.47 12.77 5.86
CA ASP A 637 -14.85 14.00 5.33
C ASP A 637 -15.27 15.26 6.10
N VAL A 638 -16.55 15.38 6.46
CA VAL A 638 -17.08 16.52 7.22
C VAL A 638 -16.43 16.66 8.61
N LEU A 639 -16.09 15.54 9.26
CA LEU A 639 -15.51 15.55 10.60
C LEU A 639 -13.97 15.55 10.55
N LEU A 640 -13.39 14.63 9.79
CA LEU A 640 -11.95 14.33 9.80
C LEU A 640 -11.16 15.05 8.69
N GLY A 641 -11.84 15.60 7.68
CA GLY A 641 -11.22 16.23 6.51
C GLY A 641 -10.14 15.36 5.88
N ASP A 642 -9.00 15.98 5.59
CA ASP A 642 -7.80 15.33 5.03
C ASP A 642 -6.83 14.81 6.09
N GLY A 643 -7.27 14.67 7.34
CA GLY A 643 -6.41 14.23 8.43
C GLY A 643 -6.07 12.74 8.42
N ILE A 644 -5.14 12.36 9.29
CA ILE A 644 -4.41 11.08 9.25
C ILE A 644 -5.31 9.82 9.32
N PHE A 645 -6.52 9.94 9.86
CA PHE A 645 -7.48 8.84 9.95
C PHE A 645 -8.34 8.65 8.69
N ASN A 646 -8.41 9.66 7.83
CA ASN A 646 -9.20 9.70 6.60
C ASN A 646 -8.33 9.78 5.33
N ALA A 647 -7.04 10.08 5.48
CA ALA A 647 -6.05 10.11 4.41
C ALA A 647 -5.62 8.69 4.00
N ASP A 648 -5.29 8.52 2.72
CA ASP A 648 -4.66 7.34 2.12
C ASP A 648 -3.41 7.74 1.33
N GLY A 649 -2.68 6.75 0.81
CA GLY A 649 -1.53 6.98 -0.08
C GLY A 649 -0.43 7.86 0.52
N GLU A 650 0.11 8.77 -0.29
CA GLU A 650 1.23 9.63 0.07
C GLU A 650 0.86 10.66 1.16
N MET A 651 -0.31 11.27 1.06
CA MET A 651 -0.79 12.24 2.05
C MET A 651 -0.78 11.65 3.46
N TRP A 652 -1.27 10.41 3.60
CA TRP A 652 -1.19 9.67 4.85
C TRP A 652 0.25 9.40 5.27
N ARG A 653 1.12 8.92 4.35
CA ARG A 653 2.53 8.63 4.65
C ARG A 653 3.27 9.87 5.15
N LYS A 654 3.05 11.04 4.55
CA LYS A 654 3.66 12.32 4.95
C LYS A 654 3.22 12.74 6.35
N GLN A 655 1.91 12.79 6.59
CA GLN A 655 1.36 13.10 7.93
C GLN A 655 1.84 12.10 8.98
N ARG A 656 1.86 10.81 8.64
CA ARG A 656 2.30 9.71 9.52
C ARG A 656 3.77 9.83 9.88
N LYS A 657 4.64 10.09 8.90
CA LYS A 657 6.09 10.25 9.12
C LYS A 657 6.36 11.41 10.07
N THR A 658 5.78 12.59 9.79
CA THR A 658 5.91 13.77 10.65
C THR A 658 5.43 13.50 12.07
N ALA A 659 4.22 12.98 12.23
CA ALA A 659 3.67 12.69 13.56
C ALA A 659 4.48 11.61 14.30
N SER A 660 4.98 10.58 13.61
CA SER A 660 5.78 9.51 14.23
C SER A 660 7.11 10.00 14.81
N PHE A 661 7.74 10.98 14.16
CA PHE A 661 8.97 11.59 14.65
C PHE A 661 8.74 12.32 15.98
N GLU A 662 7.63 13.08 16.08
CA GLU A 662 7.27 13.80 17.30
C GLU A 662 6.92 12.87 18.47
N PHE A 663 6.12 11.83 18.22
CA PHE A 663 5.77 10.83 19.25
C PHE A 663 6.96 9.97 19.72
N ALA A 664 7.99 9.82 18.88
CA ALA A 664 9.22 9.13 19.28
C ALA A 664 10.16 10.02 20.13
N SER A 665 9.90 11.32 20.22
CA SER A 665 10.77 12.25 20.92
C SER A 665 10.69 12.09 22.45
N LYS A 666 11.85 12.04 23.10
CA LYS A 666 11.94 12.03 24.57
C LYS A 666 11.28 13.27 25.18
N ASN A 667 11.44 14.42 24.53
CA ASN A 667 10.92 15.70 25.02
C ASN A 667 9.39 15.70 25.11
N LEU A 668 8.68 15.22 24.08
CA LEU A 668 7.21 15.13 24.10
C LEU A 668 6.73 14.16 25.18
N ARG A 669 7.43 13.03 25.36
CA ARG A 669 7.11 12.04 26.40
C ARG A 669 7.27 12.61 27.81
N ASP A 670 8.38 13.30 28.09
CA ASP A 670 8.66 13.89 29.39
C ASP A 670 7.64 15.02 29.68
N PHE A 671 7.34 15.86 28.69
CA PHE A 671 6.30 16.90 28.79
C PHE A 671 4.90 16.30 29.02
N SER A 672 4.53 15.26 28.27
CA SER A 672 3.25 14.55 28.43
C SER A 672 3.12 13.96 29.83
N THR A 673 4.20 13.40 30.38
CA THR A 673 4.21 12.83 31.74
C THR A 673 3.85 13.89 32.79
N VAL A 674 4.42 15.09 32.68
CA VAL A 674 4.12 16.21 33.58
C VAL A 674 2.67 16.64 33.45
N VAL A 675 2.20 16.85 32.21
CA VAL A 675 0.84 17.31 31.95
C VAL A 675 -0.20 16.28 32.42
N PHE A 676 -0.01 15.00 32.11
CA PHE A 676 -0.95 13.95 32.53
C PHE A 676 -1.00 13.80 34.05
N ARG A 677 0.13 13.98 34.74
CA ARG A 677 0.17 14.01 36.21
C ARG A 677 -0.63 15.19 36.76
N GLU A 678 -0.42 16.38 36.21
CA GLU A 678 -1.11 17.61 36.63
C GLU A 678 -2.64 17.45 36.52
N TYR A 679 -3.14 17.00 35.37
CA TYR A 679 -4.58 16.84 35.17
C TYR A 679 -5.17 15.67 35.95
N SER A 680 -4.40 14.61 36.22
CA SER A 680 -4.83 13.54 37.14
C SER A 680 -4.96 14.04 38.57
N LEU A 681 -4.07 14.95 39.01
CA LEU A 681 -4.16 15.62 40.32
C LEU A 681 -5.34 16.61 40.38
N LYS A 682 -5.58 17.39 39.32
CA LYS A 682 -6.77 18.26 39.20
C LYS A 682 -8.06 17.43 39.33
N LEU A 683 -8.14 16.30 38.62
CA LEU A 683 -9.27 15.37 38.73
C LEU A 683 -9.40 14.82 40.17
N SER A 684 -8.30 14.38 40.77
CA SER A 684 -8.28 13.90 42.16
C SER A 684 -8.84 14.94 43.13
N SER A 685 -8.46 16.22 43.00
CA SER A 685 -9.00 17.31 43.83
C SER A 685 -10.52 17.49 43.69
N ILE A 686 -11.06 17.37 42.47
CA ILE A 686 -12.50 17.43 42.22
C ILE A 686 -13.21 16.23 42.89
N LEU A 687 -12.62 15.04 42.83
CA LEU A 687 -13.17 13.84 43.44
C LEU A 687 -13.12 13.87 44.97
N ASP A 688 -12.06 14.43 45.55
CA ASP A 688 -11.96 14.67 47.00
C ASP A 688 -13.09 15.58 47.50
N GLN A 689 -13.34 16.70 46.80
CA GLN A 689 -14.46 17.59 47.10
C GLN A 689 -15.83 16.93 46.91
N ALA A 690 -15.97 16.04 45.93
CA ALA A 690 -17.21 15.29 45.71
C ALA A 690 -17.42 14.24 46.81
N CYS A 691 -16.36 13.54 47.20
CA CYS A 691 -16.33 12.55 48.28
C CYS A 691 -16.76 13.18 49.61
N LYS A 692 -16.14 14.31 50.00
CA LYS A 692 -16.48 15.05 51.23
C LYS A 692 -17.94 15.53 51.24
N ALA A 693 -18.46 15.91 50.08
CA ALA A 693 -19.84 16.37 49.94
C ALA A 693 -20.85 15.23 49.72
N GLY A 694 -20.42 13.97 49.63
CA GLY A 694 -21.29 12.83 49.30
C GLY A 694 -21.98 12.95 47.93
N ARG A 695 -21.40 13.72 47.00
CA ARG A 695 -22.01 14.02 45.69
C ARG A 695 -21.82 12.86 44.72
N VAL A 696 -22.84 12.62 43.90
CA VAL A 696 -22.73 11.75 42.74
C VAL A 696 -21.99 12.48 41.63
N VAL A 697 -21.03 11.80 41.00
CA VAL A 697 -20.26 12.34 39.87
C VAL A 697 -20.41 11.44 38.65
N ASP A 698 -20.34 12.03 37.46
CA ASP A 698 -20.24 11.28 36.21
C ASP A 698 -18.77 11.14 35.81
N MET A 699 -18.20 9.96 36.02
CA MET A 699 -16.79 9.71 35.72
C MET A 699 -16.48 9.82 34.24
N GLN A 700 -17.43 9.46 33.35
CA GLN A 700 -17.19 9.58 31.91
C GLN A 700 -17.01 11.04 31.51
N GLU A 701 -17.87 11.93 32.02
CA GLU A 701 -17.76 13.37 31.76
C GLU A 701 -16.44 13.95 32.29
N LEU A 702 -16.05 13.57 33.52
CA LEU A 702 -14.79 14.01 34.11
C LEU A 702 -13.56 13.51 33.33
N PHE A 703 -13.57 12.25 32.86
CA PHE A 703 -12.50 11.72 32.01
C PHE A 703 -12.44 12.40 30.65
N MET A 704 -13.60 12.68 30.02
CA MET A 704 -13.67 13.41 28.74
C MET A 704 -13.09 14.83 28.86
N ARG A 705 -13.36 15.52 29.97
CA ARG A 705 -12.77 16.85 30.26
C ARG A 705 -11.27 16.77 30.53
N MET A 706 -10.85 15.84 31.38
CA MET A 706 -9.44 15.64 31.72
C MET A 706 -8.60 15.35 30.48
N THR A 707 -9.07 14.44 29.62
CA THR A 707 -8.35 14.07 28.40
C THR A 707 -8.36 15.16 27.35
N LEU A 708 -9.46 15.93 27.20
CA LEU A 708 -9.53 17.10 26.32
C LEU A 708 -8.51 18.18 26.73
N ASP A 709 -8.51 18.57 28.00
CA ASP A 709 -7.57 19.58 28.49
C ASP A 709 -6.12 19.09 28.39
N SER A 710 -5.87 17.80 28.68
CA SER A 710 -4.55 17.19 28.55
C SER A 710 -4.04 17.18 27.10
N ILE A 711 -4.85 16.72 26.13
CA ILE A 711 -4.42 16.63 24.73
C ILE A 711 -4.24 18.02 24.11
N CYS A 712 -5.06 19.01 24.49
CA CYS A 712 -4.88 20.36 24.00
C CYS A 712 -3.64 21.03 24.57
N LYS A 713 -3.28 20.74 25.83
CA LYS A 713 -2.03 21.20 26.43
C LYS A 713 -0.80 20.53 25.82
N VAL A 714 -0.82 19.20 25.66
CA VAL A 714 0.30 18.42 25.08
C VAL A 714 0.46 18.69 23.58
N GLY A 715 -0.63 18.61 22.82
CA GLY A 715 -0.63 18.69 21.36
C GLY A 715 -0.51 20.11 20.83
N PHE A 716 -1.07 21.10 21.53
CA PHE A 716 -1.22 22.47 21.01
C PHE A 716 -0.70 23.56 21.96
N GLY A 717 -0.21 23.20 23.15
CA GLY A 717 0.26 24.16 24.16
C GLY A 717 -0.85 24.99 24.82
N VAL A 718 -2.13 24.75 24.48
CA VAL A 718 -3.26 25.58 24.91
C VAL A 718 -4.01 24.92 26.07
N GLU A 719 -4.28 25.70 27.12
CA GLU A 719 -5.15 25.30 28.22
C GLU A 719 -6.57 25.82 27.99
N ILE A 720 -7.55 24.92 28.03
CA ILE A 720 -8.97 25.26 27.80
C ILE A 720 -9.69 25.49 29.13
N GLY A 721 -9.35 24.71 30.16
CA GLY A 721 -9.94 24.83 31.49
C GLY A 721 -11.33 24.22 31.59
N THR A 722 -11.59 23.12 30.88
CA THR A 722 -12.89 22.42 30.98
C THR A 722 -12.97 21.54 32.23
N LEU A 723 -11.83 21.10 32.78
CA LEU A 723 -11.74 20.38 34.05
C LEU A 723 -11.49 21.36 35.21
N SER A 724 -12.56 21.91 35.76
CA SER A 724 -12.54 22.80 36.92
C SER A 724 -13.64 22.42 37.93
N PRO A 725 -13.57 22.90 39.20
CA PRO A 725 -14.55 22.55 40.23
C PRO A 725 -16.00 22.93 39.89
N ASP A 726 -16.20 23.99 39.10
CA ASP A 726 -17.50 24.50 38.63
C ASP A 726 -18.00 23.80 37.36
N LEU A 727 -17.19 22.97 36.71
CA LEU A 727 -17.51 22.20 35.49
C LEU A 727 -18.26 23.03 34.43
N PRO A 728 -17.59 24.03 33.81
CA PRO A 728 -18.22 24.95 32.87
C PRO A 728 -18.85 24.23 31.68
N GLU A 729 -19.84 24.88 31.05
CA GLU A 729 -20.50 24.34 29.87
C GLU A 729 -19.49 24.13 28.74
N ASN A 730 -19.48 22.91 28.18
CA ASN A 730 -18.57 22.54 27.10
C ASN A 730 -19.35 22.34 25.79
N SER A 731 -19.65 23.45 25.11
CA SER A 731 -20.39 23.45 23.85
C SER A 731 -19.64 22.70 22.74
N PHE A 732 -18.30 22.76 22.73
CA PHE A 732 -17.47 21.98 21.82
C PHE A 732 -17.72 20.49 21.99
N ALA A 733 -17.64 19.95 23.21
CA ALA A 733 -17.85 18.54 23.49
C ALA A 733 -19.24 18.05 23.01
N GLN A 734 -20.29 18.82 23.29
CA GLN A 734 -21.66 18.47 22.89
C GLN A 734 -21.82 18.44 21.36
N ALA A 735 -21.31 19.47 20.67
CA ALA A 735 -21.35 19.55 19.22
C ALA A 735 -20.51 18.43 18.58
N PHE A 736 -19.35 18.14 19.16
CA PHE A 736 -18.45 17.10 18.71
C PHE A 736 -19.07 15.69 18.83
N ASP A 737 -19.72 15.39 19.95
CA ASP A 737 -20.42 14.12 20.18
C ASP A 737 -21.61 13.97 19.22
N ALA A 738 -22.39 15.05 19.01
CA ALA A 738 -23.49 15.06 18.05
C ALA A 738 -22.98 14.76 16.63
N ALA A 739 -21.89 15.40 16.21
CA ALA A 739 -21.28 15.16 14.91
C ALA A 739 -20.86 13.69 14.74
N ASN A 740 -20.21 13.09 15.74
CA ASN A 740 -19.80 11.67 15.71
C ASN A 740 -20.97 10.71 15.57
N ILE A 741 -22.06 10.93 16.31
CA ILE A 741 -23.27 10.10 16.23
C ILE A 741 -23.85 10.16 14.81
N ILE A 742 -23.96 11.37 14.24
CA ILE A 742 -24.57 11.57 12.93
C ILE A 742 -23.70 10.96 11.81
N VAL A 743 -22.38 11.15 11.83
CA VAL A 743 -21.50 10.54 10.80
C VAL A 743 -21.48 9.01 10.92
N THR A 744 -21.59 8.45 12.12
CA THR A 744 -21.71 6.99 12.32
C THR A 744 -23.03 6.46 11.74
N LEU A 745 -24.13 7.22 11.86
CA LEU A 745 -25.42 6.84 11.29
C LEU A 745 -25.38 6.74 9.74
N ARG A 746 -24.50 7.49 9.06
CA ARG A 746 -24.36 7.46 7.59
C ARG A 746 -23.97 6.10 7.03
N PHE A 747 -23.30 5.23 7.82
CA PHE A 747 -22.94 3.88 7.40
C PHE A 747 -24.16 2.97 7.17
N ILE A 748 -25.30 3.29 7.79
CA ILE A 748 -26.53 2.49 7.72
C ILE A 748 -27.74 3.23 7.13
N ASP A 749 -27.70 4.56 7.03
CA ASP A 749 -28.81 5.37 6.50
C ASP A 749 -28.65 5.60 4.99
N PRO A 750 -29.32 4.84 4.09
CA PRO A 750 -29.15 5.02 2.65
C PRO A 750 -29.65 6.38 2.13
N LEU A 751 -30.39 7.15 2.94
CA LEU A 751 -30.98 8.44 2.55
C LEU A 751 -30.15 9.65 3.02
N TRP A 752 -28.98 9.45 3.63
CA TRP A 752 -28.19 10.55 4.20
C TRP A 752 -27.81 11.61 3.16
N ARG A 753 -27.50 11.20 1.91
CA ARG A 753 -27.19 12.14 0.81
C ARG A 753 -28.37 13.04 0.47
N LEU A 754 -29.59 12.50 0.51
CA LEU A 754 -30.82 13.26 0.28
C LEU A 754 -31.10 14.23 1.42
N LYS A 755 -30.93 13.79 2.69
CA LYS A 755 -31.07 14.65 3.87
C LYS A 755 -30.06 15.80 3.86
N LYS A 756 -28.83 15.52 3.42
CA LYS A 756 -27.76 16.52 3.24
C LYS A 756 -28.14 17.53 2.15
N PHE A 757 -28.60 17.06 0.99
CA PHE A 757 -29.03 17.91 -0.11
C PHE A 757 -30.21 18.83 0.26
N LEU A 758 -31.15 18.34 1.09
CA LEU A 758 -32.32 19.10 1.53
C LEU A 758 -32.07 19.96 2.78
N HIS A 759 -30.90 19.88 3.41
CA HIS A 759 -30.59 20.51 4.71
C HIS A 759 -31.66 20.24 5.78
N VAL A 760 -32.06 18.97 5.96
CA VAL A 760 -33.10 18.58 6.94
C VAL A 760 -32.62 17.53 7.94
N GLY A 761 -33.19 17.56 9.14
CA GLY A 761 -33.00 16.55 10.17
C GLY A 761 -31.56 16.48 10.70
N SER A 762 -31.00 15.28 10.76
CA SER A 762 -29.66 15.02 11.31
C SER A 762 -28.55 15.76 10.56
N GLU A 763 -28.68 15.93 9.24
CA GLU A 763 -27.65 16.58 8.42
C GLU A 763 -27.60 18.10 8.64
N ALA A 764 -28.73 18.74 8.92
CA ALA A 764 -28.77 20.16 9.32
C ALA A 764 -28.12 20.38 10.71
N LEU A 765 -28.40 19.48 11.67
CA LEU A 765 -27.78 19.50 12.99
C LEU A 765 -26.26 19.26 12.90
N LEU A 766 -25.81 18.39 12.01
CA LEU A 766 -24.39 18.17 11.76
C LEU A 766 -23.71 19.44 11.26
N GLU A 767 -24.31 20.15 10.30
CA GLU A 767 -23.73 21.42 9.80
C GLU A 767 -23.61 22.47 10.92
N GLN A 768 -24.61 22.59 11.79
CA GLN A 768 -24.56 23.49 12.95
C GLN A 768 -23.49 23.07 13.96
N SER A 769 -23.40 21.77 14.24
CA SER A 769 -22.41 21.21 15.16
C SER A 769 -20.99 21.42 14.65
N MET A 770 -20.77 21.25 13.34
CA MET A 770 -19.46 21.47 12.74
C MET A 770 -19.01 22.93 12.81
N LYS A 771 -19.93 23.90 12.71
CA LYS A 771 -19.59 25.32 12.91
C LYS A 771 -18.99 25.56 14.30
N LEU A 772 -19.59 25.01 15.36
CA LEU A 772 -19.06 25.12 16.72
C LEU A 772 -17.71 24.41 16.88
N VAL A 773 -17.55 23.25 16.27
CA VAL A 773 -16.29 22.48 16.27
C VAL A 773 -15.18 23.25 15.54
N ASP A 774 -15.48 23.83 14.38
CA ASP A 774 -14.54 24.61 13.58
C ASP A 774 -14.17 25.92 14.29
N ASP A 775 -15.14 26.66 14.83
CA ASP A 775 -14.93 27.90 15.58
C ASP A 775 -13.97 27.67 16.76
N PHE A 776 -14.20 26.60 17.52
CA PHE A 776 -13.32 26.19 18.61
C PHE A 776 -11.91 25.86 18.09
N THR A 777 -11.81 25.03 17.05
CA THR A 777 -10.52 24.57 16.48
C THR A 777 -9.70 25.73 15.94
N TYR A 778 -10.32 26.62 15.16
CA TYR A 778 -9.65 27.82 14.66
C TYR A 778 -9.27 28.77 15.81
N SER A 779 -10.02 28.82 16.90
CA SER A 779 -9.63 29.60 18.09
C SER A 779 -8.33 29.08 18.73
N VAL A 780 -8.10 27.76 18.72
CA VAL A 780 -6.87 27.13 19.23
C VAL A 780 -5.71 27.46 18.31
N ILE A 781 -5.90 27.32 16.99
CA ILE A 781 -4.87 27.64 15.98
C ILE A 781 -4.46 29.11 16.07
N ARG A 782 -5.43 30.03 16.12
CA ARG A 782 -5.16 31.48 16.24
C ARG A 782 -4.40 31.83 17.51
N ARG A 783 -4.82 31.29 18.67
CA ARG A 783 -4.11 31.49 19.95
C ARG A 783 -2.68 31.00 19.86
N ARG A 784 -2.45 29.81 19.31
CA ARG A 784 -1.11 29.25 19.21
C ARG A 784 -0.20 30.04 18.27
N LYS A 785 -0.71 30.44 17.09
CA LYS A 785 0.03 31.31 16.16
C LYS A 785 0.43 32.64 16.83
N ALA A 786 -0.47 33.26 17.59
CA ALA A 786 -0.18 34.51 18.31
C ALA A 786 0.92 34.33 19.36
N GLU A 787 0.88 33.24 20.15
CA GLU A 787 1.92 32.92 21.14
C GLU A 787 3.30 32.70 20.50
N ILE A 788 3.36 31.97 19.37
CA ILE A 788 4.61 31.73 18.64
C ILE A 788 5.23 33.07 18.18
N VAL A 789 4.41 33.97 17.62
CA VAL A 789 4.88 35.30 17.18
C VAL A 789 5.41 36.11 18.36
N GLN A 790 4.71 36.13 19.49
CA GLN A 790 5.15 36.84 20.70
C GLN A 790 6.44 36.25 21.29
N ALA A 791 6.58 34.93 21.28
CA ALA A 791 7.76 34.25 21.81
C ALA A 791 8.99 34.41 20.89
N ARG A 792 8.79 34.48 19.56
CA ARG A 792 9.82 34.89 18.59
C ARG A 792 10.27 36.34 18.83
N ALA A 793 9.33 37.25 19.07
CA ALA A 793 9.63 38.66 19.33
C ALA A 793 10.37 38.90 20.66
N SER A 794 10.21 38.02 21.65
CA SER A 794 10.81 38.14 22.99
C SER A 794 12.09 37.32 23.19
N GLY A 795 12.65 36.71 22.14
CA GLY A 795 13.90 35.94 22.19
C GLY A 795 13.86 34.64 23.00
N LYS A 796 12.67 34.17 23.41
CA LYS A 796 12.47 32.95 24.21
C LYS A 796 12.15 31.73 23.34
N GLN A 797 12.99 31.48 22.32
CA GLN A 797 12.76 30.46 21.30
C GLN A 797 12.86 29.01 21.84
N GLU A 798 13.60 28.78 22.93
CA GLU A 798 13.78 27.45 23.52
C GLU A 798 12.50 26.86 24.16
N LYS A 799 11.54 27.69 24.58
CA LYS A 799 10.29 27.22 25.22
C LYS A 799 9.18 26.79 24.23
N ILE A 800 9.34 27.06 22.93
CA ILE A 800 8.29 26.84 21.91
C ILE A 800 8.34 25.41 21.33
N LYS A 801 9.44 24.67 21.53
CA LYS A 801 9.79 23.44 20.80
C LYS A 801 9.09 22.14 21.27
N HIS A 802 7.92 22.21 21.92
CA HIS A 802 7.41 21.04 22.68
C HIS A 802 6.04 20.51 22.26
N ASP A 803 5.25 21.23 21.46
CA ASP A 803 3.92 20.78 21.04
C ASP A 803 3.84 20.49 19.53
N ILE A 804 2.99 19.53 19.20
CA ILE A 804 2.83 18.94 17.87
C ILE A 804 2.42 20.01 16.84
N LEU A 805 1.48 20.90 17.19
CA LEU A 805 0.98 21.92 16.27
C LEU A 805 2.03 22.96 15.89
N SER A 806 2.90 23.38 16.81
CA SER A 806 4.01 24.28 16.48
C SER A 806 4.89 23.70 15.38
N ARG A 807 5.14 22.39 15.38
CA ARG A 807 5.93 21.74 14.33
C ARG A 807 5.23 21.71 12.98
N PHE A 808 3.92 21.43 12.96
CA PHE A 808 3.13 21.50 11.73
C PHE A 808 3.08 22.93 11.16
N ILE A 809 3.01 23.94 12.03
CA ILE A 809 3.08 25.36 11.62
C ILE A 809 4.47 25.68 11.03
N GLU A 810 5.56 25.28 11.69
CA GLU A 810 6.93 25.51 11.19
C GLU A 810 7.20 24.84 9.84
N LEU A 811 6.70 23.61 9.65
CA LEU A 811 6.81 22.90 8.38
C LEU A 811 6.01 23.57 7.26
N GLY A 812 4.89 24.25 7.59
CA GLY A 812 4.14 25.08 6.65
C GLY A 812 4.82 26.43 6.34
N GLU A 813 5.58 26.99 7.28
CA GLU A 813 6.32 28.25 7.09
C GLU A 813 7.66 28.09 6.36
N ALA A 814 8.26 26.89 6.36
CA ALA A 814 9.59 26.63 5.80
C ALA A 814 9.67 26.62 4.25
N GLY A 815 8.56 26.88 3.53
CA GLY A 815 8.60 27.23 2.12
C GLY A 815 8.92 26.10 1.12
N ASP A 816 8.77 24.83 1.49
CA ASP A 816 8.71 23.77 0.48
C ASP A 816 7.41 23.96 -0.34
N GLU A 817 7.51 24.25 -1.64
CA GLU A 817 6.39 24.51 -2.56
C GLU A 817 5.40 23.33 -2.73
N GLY A 818 5.59 22.23 -1.98
CA GLY A 818 4.65 21.10 -1.85
C GLY A 818 4.18 20.81 -0.41
N SER A 819 4.36 21.74 0.54
CA SER A 819 3.91 21.56 1.92
C SER A 819 2.38 21.80 2.06
N SER A 820 1.59 20.73 2.02
CA SER A 820 0.13 20.74 2.28
C SER A 820 -0.30 21.20 3.70
N PHE A 821 0.56 21.88 4.45
CA PHE A 821 0.35 22.30 5.84
C PHE A 821 0.35 23.82 6.04
N GLY A 822 0.42 24.62 4.96
CA GLY A 822 0.40 26.08 5.04
C GLY A 822 -0.99 26.70 5.23
N ASP A 823 -2.07 26.00 4.87
CA ASP A 823 -3.44 26.50 4.94
C ASP A 823 -4.11 26.24 6.30
N ASP A 824 -4.92 27.17 6.77
CA ASP A 824 -5.64 27.07 8.05
C ASP A 824 -6.59 25.87 8.09
N LYS A 825 -7.15 25.45 6.94
CA LYS A 825 -7.96 24.22 6.85
C LYS A 825 -7.13 22.96 7.15
N SER A 826 -5.92 22.87 6.61
CA SER A 826 -5.03 21.73 6.83
C SER A 826 -4.63 21.61 8.31
N LEU A 827 -4.35 22.74 8.97
CA LEU A 827 -4.07 22.78 10.41
C LEU A 827 -5.31 22.43 11.24
N ARG A 828 -6.50 22.86 10.82
CA ARG A 828 -7.78 22.46 11.44
C ARG A 828 -7.96 20.94 11.40
N ASP A 829 -7.70 20.32 10.26
CA ASP A 829 -7.84 18.86 10.11
C ASP A 829 -6.82 18.11 10.99
N VAL A 830 -5.58 18.59 11.06
CA VAL A 830 -4.56 18.07 11.99
C VAL A 830 -5.05 18.18 13.43
N VAL A 831 -5.40 19.39 13.90
CA VAL A 831 -5.83 19.62 15.29
C VAL A 831 -6.99 18.72 15.67
N LEU A 832 -8.03 18.64 14.84
CA LEU A 832 -9.18 17.79 15.16
C LEU A 832 -8.85 16.31 15.18
N ASN A 833 -8.06 15.81 14.23
CA ASN A 833 -7.66 14.39 14.26
C ASN A 833 -6.87 14.06 15.54
N PHE A 834 -6.00 14.96 16.02
CA PHE A 834 -5.28 14.78 17.29
C PHE A 834 -6.18 14.88 18.53
N VAL A 835 -7.12 15.83 18.57
CA VAL A 835 -8.10 15.93 19.68
C VAL A 835 -8.93 14.66 19.78
N ILE A 836 -9.44 14.15 18.65
CA ILE A 836 -10.25 12.93 18.59
C ILE A 836 -9.46 11.73 19.08
N ALA A 837 -8.22 11.59 18.60
CA ALA A 837 -7.34 10.50 18.97
C ALA A 837 -7.08 10.49 20.48
N GLY A 838 -6.74 11.64 21.08
CA GLY A 838 -6.28 11.71 22.47
C GLY A 838 -7.39 11.86 23.52
N ARG A 839 -8.53 12.47 23.17
CA ARG A 839 -9.67 12.70 24.08
C ARG A 839 -10.52 11.45 24.23
N ASP A 840 -11.26 11.11 23.18
CA ASP A 840 -12.39 10.20 23.29
C ASP A 840 -11.95 8.76 23.55
N THR A 841 -10.85 8.32 22.93
CA THR A 841 -10.37 6.95 23.05
C THR A 841 -9.88 6.63 24.47
N THR A 842 -9.09 7.54 25.04
CA THR A 842 -8.55 7.42 26.40
C THR A 842 -9.65 7.54 27.44
N ALA A 843 -10.53 8.54 27.33
CA ALA A 843 -11.61 8.76 28.29
C ALA A 843 -12.61 7.60 28.31
N THR A 844 -12.94 7.04 27.15
CA THR A 844 -13.81 5.86 27.04
C THR A 844 -13.17 4.66 27.72
N THR A 845 -11.88 4.42 27.50
CA THR A 845 -11.17 3.30 28.12
C THR A 845 -11.11 3.45 29.65
N LEU A 846 -10.82 4.66 30.14
CA LEU A 846 -10.86 4.98 31.58
C LEU A 846 -12.24 4.69 32.18
N SER A 847 -13.32 5.09 31.48
CA SER A 847 -14.69 4.86 31.94
C SER A 847 -15.01 3.36 32.04
N TRP A 848 -14.71 2.58 30.99
CA TRP A 848 -14.92 1.13 31.02
C TRP A 848 -14.03 0.45 32.06
N PHE A 849 -12.78 0.87 32.20
CA PHE A 849 -11.88 0.34 33.24
C PHE A 849 -12.50 0.54 34.62
N THR A 850 -12.96 1.75 34.91
CA THR A 850 -13.56 2.05 36.20
C THR A 850 -14.76 1.14 36.48
N TYR A 851 -15.65 0.97 35.50
CA TYR A 851 -16.77 0.04 35.61
C TYR A 851 -16.32 -1.42 35.80
N MET A 852 -15.30 -1.89 35.06
CA MET A 852 -14.80 -3.26 35.15
C MET A 852 -14.14 -3.54 36.51
N ALA A 853 -13.36 -2.61 37.03
CA ALA A 853 -12.77 -2.73 38.37
C ALA A 853 -13.86 -2.76 39.45
N MET A 854 -14.89 -1.92 39.36
CA MET A 854 -16.00 -1.88 40.31
C MET A 854 -16.82 -3.19 40.33
N THR A 855 -17.02 -3.79 39.17
CA THR A 855 -17.81 -5.02 39.02
C THR A 855 -17.00 -6.30 39.28
N HIS A 856 -15.68 -6.19 39.49
CA HIS A 856 -14.78 -7.32 39.76
C HIS A 856 -13.95 -7.06 41.03
N PRO A 857 -14.54 -7.18 42.23
CA PRO A 857 -13.88 -6.83 43.50
C PRO A 857 -12.54 -7.54 43.73
N ALA A 858 -12.43 -8.80 43.33
CA ALA A 858 -11.18 -9.56 43.46
C ALA A 858 -10.04 -8.98 42.61
N VAL A 859 -10.35 -8.46 41.41
CA VAL A 859 -9.37 -7.79 40.54
C VAL A 859 -9.02 -6.42 41.12
N ALA A 860 -10.02 -5.66 41.59
CA ALA A 860 -9.80 -4.38 42.24
C ALA A 860 -8.89 -4.52 43.47
N GLU A 861 -9.08 -5.56 44.28
CA GLU A 861 -8.24 -5.79 45.47
C GLU A 861 -6.78 -6.07 45.10
N LYS A 862 -6.53 -6.93 44.09
CA LYS A 862 -5.17 -7.17 43.58
C LYS A 862 -4.52 -5.90 43.04
N LEU A 863 -5.29 -5.06 42.35
CA LEU A 863 -4.83 -3.76 41.88
C LEU A 863 -4.47 -2.84 43.06
N ARG A 864 -5.31 -2.77 44.09
CA ARG A 864 -5.01 -1.98 45.30
C ARG A 864 -3.76 -2.49 46.01
N HIS A 865 -3.58 -3.80 46.10
CA HIS A 865 -2.37 -4.41 46.64
C HIS A 865 -1.11 -3.98 45.88
N GLU A 866 -1.12 -4.02 44.54
CA GLU A 866 0.01 -3.53 43.71
C GLU A 866 0.30 -2.04 43.98
N LEU A 867 -0.74 -1.20 44.03
CA LEU A 867 -0.57 0.24 44.23
C LEU A 867 -0.08 0.59 45.64
N THR A 868 -0.52 -0.14 46.67
CA THR A 868 -0.03 0.01 48.05
C THR A 868 1.42 -0.46 48.19
N ALA A 869 1.78 -1.58 47.56
CA ALA A 869 3.17 -2.05 47.53
C ALA A 869 4.09 -1.03 46.84
N PHE A 870 3.64 -0.49 45.70
CA PHE A 870 4.37 0.55 44.98
C PHE A 870 4.60 1.81 45.84
N GLU A 871 3.56 2.28 46.55
CA GLU A 871 3.68 3.43 47.47
C GLU A 871 4.68 3.18 48.60
N ALA A 872 4.80 1.95 49.09
CA ALA A 872 5.70 1.61 50.20
C ALA A 872 7.16 1.38 49.76
N GLU A 873 7.37 0.79 48.59
CA GLU A 873 8.69 0.39 48.09
C GLU A 873 9.39 1.51 47.34
N ARG A 874 8.67 2.26 46.50
CA ARG A 874 9.28 3.23 45.58
C ARG A 874 10.00 4.39 46.28
N PRO A 875 9.45 5.01 47.35
CA PRO A 875 10.16 6.05 48.10
C PRO A 875 11.48 5.54 48.69
N ARG A 876 11.55 4.26 49.11
CA ARG A 876 12.79 3.68 49.64
C ARG A 876 13.86 3.54 48.57
N GLU A 877 13.47 3.18 47.35
CA GLU A 877 14.39 3.13 46.21
C GLU A 877 14.88 4.53 45.79
N GLU A 878 14.03 5.55 45.89
CA GLU A 878 14.36 6.94 45.52
C GLU A 878 14.95 7.76 46.68
N GLY A 879 15.04 7.20 47.89
CA GLY A 879 15.56 7.88 49.08
C GLY A 879 14.67 8.99 49.63
N VAL A 880 13.35 8.89 49.42
CA VAL A 880 12.35 9.90 49.81
C VAL A 880 11.58 9.45 51.06
N GLU A 881 11.49 10.30 52.08
CA GLU A 881 10.67 10.03 53.27
C GLU A 881 9.17 10.19 52.98
N LEU A 882 8.35 9.23 53.43
CA LEU A 882 6.90 9.28 53.30
C LEU A 882 6.30 10.35 54.22
N VAL A 883 5.32 11.10 53.73
CA VAL A 883 4.57 12.06 54.55
C VAL A 883 3.74 11.28 55.58
N ALA A 884 4.04 11.47 56.87
CA ALA A 884 3.32 10.86 57.98
C ALA A 884 2.27 11.82 58.55
N GLY A 885 1.01 11.40 58.64
CA GLY A 885 -0.08 12.13 59.29
C GLY A 885 -1.49 11.66 58.88
N ASP A 886 -2.46 11.86 59.76
CA ASP A 886 -3.86 11.42 59.57
C ASP A 886 -4.83 12.60 59.29
N GLY A 887 -4.30 13.77 58.90
CA GLY A 887 -5.06 15.01 58.66
C GLY A 887 -5.41 15.29 57.19
N GLU A 888 -6.30 16.27 56.95
CA GLU A 888 -6.77 16.66 55.59
C GLU A 888 -5.64 17.18 54.69
N GLU A 889 -4.76 18.04 55.22
CA GLU A 889 -3.53 18.47 54.52
C GLU A 889 -2.60 17.27 54.24
N SER A 890 -2.64 16.24 55.10
CA SER A 890 -1.85 15.03 54.93
C SER A 890 -2.36 14.15 53.78
N PHE A 891 -3.67 14.05 53.55
CA PHE A 891 -4.22 13.32 52.41
C PHE A 891 -3.83 13.95 51.07
N ALA A 892 -4.02 15.26 50.91
CA ALA A 892 -3.65 15.96 49.68
C ALA A 892 -2.13 15.90 49.43
N ALA A 893 -1.31 16.05 50.49
CA ALA A 893 0.14 15.91 50.41
C ALA A 893 0.56 14.48 50.02
N ARG A 894 -0.09 13.45 50.57
CA ARG A 894 0.14 12.04 50.23
C ARG A 894 -0.22 11.72 48.79
N VAL A 895 -1.35 12.23 48.29
CA VAL A 895 -1.75 12.09 46.88
C VAL A 895 -0.71 12.74 45.96
N ALA A 896 -0.26 13.95 46.29
CA ALA A 896 0.76 14.67 45.52
C ALA A 896 2.12 13.94 45.54
N GLN A 897 2.51 13.41 46.70
CA GLN A 897 3.73 12.60 46.85
C GLN A 897 3.63 11.31 46.04
N PHE A 898 2.52 10.56 46.13
CA PHE A 898 2.34 9.36 45.32
C PHE A 898 2.40 9.66 43.82
N ALA A 899 1.76 10.75 43.38
CA ALA A 899 1.78 11.17 42.00
C ALA A 899 3.18 11.55 41.49
N SER A 900 4.07 12.08 42.35
CA SER A 900 5.45 12.41 41.96
C SER A 900 6.29 11.15 41.71
N LEU A 901 6.02 10.05 42.43
CA LEU A 901 6.65 8.73 42.23
C LEU A 901 6.24 8.06 40.91
N LEU A 902 5.10 8.47 40.33
CA LEU A 902 4.65 8.02 39.00
C LEU A 902 5.46 8.71 37.89
N SER A 903 6.76 8.44 37.85
CA SER A 903 7.62 8.73 36.71
C SER A 903 7.37 7.72 35.57
N TYR A 904 7.96 7.95 34.40
CA TYR A 904 7.86 7.00 33.28
C TYR A 904 8.33 5.59 33.68
N ASP A 905 9.47 5.51 34.39
CA ASP A 905 10.03 4.25 34.88
C ASP A 905 9.21 3.65 36.03
N GLY A 906 8.71 4.51 36.93
CA GLY A 906 7.82 4.10 38.03
C GLY A 906 6.53 3.45 37.50
N LEU A 907 5.89 4.07 36.52
CA LEU A 907 4.73 3.51 35.84
C LEU A 907 5.06 2.18 35.15
N GLY A 908 6.28 1.99 34.64
CA GLY A 908 6.75 0.72 34.08
C GLY A 908 6.62 -0.47 35.03
N LYS A 909 6.71 -0.23 36.36
CA LYS A 909 6.61 -1.27 37.40
C LYS A 909 5.17 -1.71 37.71
N LEU A 910 4.15 -0.91 37.35
CA LEU A 910 2.75 -1.24 37.57
C LEU A 910 2.24 -2.21 36.48
N VAL A 911 2.66 -3.47 36.60
CA VAL A 911 2.45 -4.55 35.61
C VAL A 911 1.01 -5.05 35.65
N TYR A 912 0.43 -5.24 36.84
CA TYR A 912 -0.94 -5.70 37.01
C TYR A 912 -1.94 -4.63 36.59
N LEU A 913 -1.70 -3.35 36.91
CA LEU A 913 -2.48 -2.23 36.37
C LEU A 913 -2.42 -2.21 34.83
N HIS A 914 -1.25 -2.42 34.23
CA HIS A 914 -1.13 -2.50 32.78
C HIS A 914 -1.98 -3.65 32.21
N ALA A 915 -1.91 -4.84 32.82
CA ALA A 915 -2.75 -5.99 32.47
C ALA A 915 -4.25 -5.70 32.60
N CYS A 916 -4.68 -4.98 33.63
CA CYS A 916 -6.09 -4.58 33.80
C CYS A 916 -6.54 -3.61 32.70
N VAL A 917 -5.69 -2.66 32.30
CA VAL A 917 -5.98 -1.73 31.20
C VAL A 917 -6.05 -2.48 29.88
N THR A 918 -5.10 -3.36 29.59
CA THR A 918 -5.09 -4.17 28.36
C THR A 918 -6.29 -5.12 28.29
N GLU A 919 -6.68 -5.73 29.41
CA GLU A 919 -7.88 -6.57 29.47
C GLU A 919 -9.16 -5.75 29.28
N THR A 920 -9.20 -4.53 29.78
CA THR A 920 -10.31 -3.59 29.52
C THR A 920 -10.38 -3.29 28.03
N LEU A 921 -9.27 -2.96 27.38
CA LEU A 921 -9.23 -2.69 25.94
C LEU A 921 -9.58 -3.92 25.09
N ARG A 922 -9.36 -5.13 25.59
CA ARG A 922 -9.76 -6.36 24.89
C ARG A 922 -11.27 -6.50 24.84
N LEU A 923 -11.96 -6.26 25.96
CA LEU A 923 -13.41 -6.36 26.05
C LEU A 923 -14.12 -5.08 25.58
N TYR A 924 -13.56 -3.92 25.85
CA TYR A 924 -14.16 -2.62 25.53
C TYR A 924 -13.14 -1.76 24.77
N PRO A 925 -12.76 -2.19 23.55
CA PRO A 925 -11.88 -1.39 22.71
C PRO A 925 -12.54 -0.06 22.40
N ALA A 926 -11.80 1.03 22.54
CA ALA A 926 -12.31 2.37 22.25
C ALA A 926 -12.86 2.48 20.83
N VAL A 927 -12.19 1.88 19.84
CA VAL A 927 -12.65 1.77 18.46
C VAL A 927 -13.15 0.33 18.23
N PRO A 928 -14.47 0.07 18.24
CA PRO A 928 -15.00 -1.29 18.21
C PRO A 928 -15.00 -1.95 16.81
N GLN A 929 -14.87 -1.15 15.75
CA GLN A 929 -14.88 -1.55 14.34
C GLN A 929 -13.95 -0.64 13.52
N ASP A 930 -13.19 -1.20 12.58
CA ASP A 930 -12.41 -0.39 11.63
C ASP A 930 -12.64 -0.90 10.19
N PRO A 931 -13.37 -0.11 9.37
CA PRO A 931 -13.62 -0.44 7.98
C PRO A 931 -12.43 -0.07 7.08
N LYS A 932 -12.23 -0.88 6.05
CA LYS A 932 -11.32 -0.69 4.91
C LYS A 932 -12.10 -0.85 3.61
N GLY A 933 -11.86 0.01 2.63
CA GLY A 933 -12.35 -0.19 1.27
C GLY A 933 -11.61 -1.33 0.59
N VAL A 934 -12.23 -1.96 -0.40
CA VAL A 934 -11.61 -2.98 -1.25
C VAL A 934 -11.38 -2.36 -2.62
N LEU A 935 -10.12 -2.22 -3.05
CA LEU A 935 -9.80 -1.64 -4.37
C LEU A 935 -9.98 -2.65 -5.49
N GLU A 936 -9.51 -3.87 -5.28
CA GLU A 936 -9.50 -4.99 -6.23
C GLU A 936 -10.10 -6.24 -5.57
N ASP A 937 -10.75 -7.08 -6.38
CA ASP A 937 -11.26 -8.37 -5.94
C ASP A 937 -10.15 -9.21 -5.27
N ASP A 938 -10.45 -9.81 -4.12
CA ASP A 938 -9.47 -10.59 -3.35
C ASP A 938 -10.16 -11.78 -2.66
N VAL A 939 -9.37 -12.74 -2.22
CA VAL A 939 -9.82 -13.89 -1.45
C VAL A 939 -9.08 -13.90 -0.12
N LEU A 940 -9.81 -13.69 0.97
CA LEU A 940 -9.26 -13.75 2.31
C LEU A 940 -8.71 -15.16 2.61
N PRO A 941 -7.74 -15.30 3.53
CA PRO A 941 -7.14 -16.59 3.90
C PRO A 941 -8.14 -17.71 4.28
N ASP A 942 -9.34 -17.36 4.75
CA ASP A 942 -10.41 -18.32 5.06
C ASP A 942 -11.26 -18.73 3.84
N GLY A 943 -10.89 -18.30 2.63
CA GLY A 943 -11.58 -18.54 1.38
C GLY A 943 -12.73 -17.57 1.08
N THR A 944 -12.99 -16.58 1.94
CA THR A 944 -14.04 -15.58 1.71
C THR A 944 -13.65 -14.65 0.57
N LYS A 945 -14.49 -14.58 -0.46
CA LYS A 945 -14.30 -13.66 -1.59
C LYS A 945 -14.79 -12.26 -1.22
N VAL A 946 -13.95 -11.26 -1.43
CA VAL A 946 -14.29 -9.84 -1.28
C VAL A 946 -14.20 -9.17 -2.65
N ARG A 947 -15.11 -8.25 -2.94
CA ARG A 947 -15.22 -7.59 -4.25
C ARG A 947 -14.79 -6.14 -4.18
N ALA A 948 -14.17 -5.66 -5.26
CA ALA A 948 -13.86 -4.26 -5.49
C ALA A 948 -15.10 -3.37 -5.27
N GLY A 949 -14.90 -2.23 -4.62
CA GLY A 949 -15.97 -1.31 -4.21
C GLY A 949 -16.74 -1.72 -2.94
N GLY A 950 -16.47 -2.91 -2.40
CA GLY A 950 -16.95 -3.33 -1.09
C GLY A 950 -16.13 -2.75 0.07
N MET A 951 -16.50 -3.13 1.30
CA MET A 951 -15.73 -2.84 2.51
C MET A 951 -15.44 -4.11 3.31
N VAL A 952 -14.22 -4.24 3.81
CA VAL A 952 -13.83 -5.23 4.81
C VAL A 952 -13.62 -4.54 6.15
N THR A 953 -14.29 -5.02 7.19
CA THR A 953 -14.26 -4.41 8.53
C THR A 953 -13.83 -5.46 9.54
N TYR A 954 -12.66 -5.29 10.16
CA TYR A 954 -12.33 -6.08 11.34
C TYR A 954 -12.98 -5.48 12.57
N VAL A 955 -13.38 -6.34 13.50
CA VAL A 955 -14.26 -5.97 14.61
C VAL A 955 -13.58 -6.25 15.95
N PRO A 956 -12.67 -5.37 16.43
CA PRO A 956 -11.98 -5.54 17.72
C PRO A 956 -12.90 -5.95 18.87
N TYR A 957 -14.12 -5.36 18.96
CA TYR A 957 -15.09 -5.69 20.00
C TYR A 957 -15.50 -7.18 19.98
N SER A 958 -15.70 -7.73 18.77
CA SER A 958 -16.01 -9.14 18.58
C SER A 958 -14.78 -10.00 18.79
N MET A 959 -13.65 -9.64 18.17
CA MET A 959 -12.37 -10.36 18.28
C MET A 959 -11.94 -10.59 19.72
N GLY A 960 -12.18 -9.62 20.60
CA GLY A 960 -11.95 -9.74 22.03
C GLY A 960 -12.75 -10.88 22.67
N ARG A 961 -13.97 -11.15 22.22
CA ARG A 961 -14.92 -12.13 22.83
C ARG A 961 -14.92 -13.49 22.16
N MET A 962 -14.12 -13.71 21.12
CA MET A 962 -14.12 -14.98 20.39
C MET A 962 -13.39 -16.07 21.17
N GLU A 963 -14.07 -17.17 21.50
CA GLU A 963 -13.46 -18.31 22.19
C GLU A 963 -12.32 -18.95 21.38
N TYR A 964 -12.46 -19.01 20.05
CA TYR A 964 -11.39 -19.51 19.18
C TYR A 964 -10.14 -18.63 19.18
N ASN A 965 -10.24 -17.38 19.66
CA ASN A 965 -9.09 -16.50 19.86
C ASN A 965 -8.56 -16.57 21.30
N TRP A 966 -9.43 -16.53 22.31
CA TRP A 966 -9.02 -16.29 23.71
C TRP A 966 -9.25 -17.45 24.67
N GLY A 967 -9.80 -18.57 24.18
CA GLY A 967 -10.20 -19.72 24.97
C GLY A 967 -11.64 -19.60 25.52
N PRO A 968 -12.13 -20.63 26.24
CA PRO A 968 -13.50 -20.68 26.78
C PRO A 968 -13.86 -19.52 27.72
N ASP A 969 -12.86 -18.84 28.29
CA ASP A 969 -13.03 -17.70 29.18
C ASP A 969 -12.95 -16.34 28.46
N ALA A 970 -13.12 -16.32 27.13
CA ALA A 970 -13.02 -15.10 26.33
C ALA A 970 -13.95 -13.98 26.82
N ALA A 971 -15.14 -14.29 27.34
CA ALA A 971 -16.06 -13.30 27.86
C ALA A 971 -15.66 -12.75 29.25
N SER A 972 -14.80 -13.47 29.99
CA SER A 972 -14.43 -13.12 31.36
C SER A 972 -13.36 -12.03 31.40
N PHE A 973 -13.49 -11.10 32.35
CA PHE A 973 -12.45 -10.10 32.64
C PHE A 973 -11.38 -10.71 33.55
N ARG A 974 -10.25 -11.11 32.95
CA ARG A 974 -9.15 -11.75 33.66
C ARG A 974 -7.80 -11.13 33.25
N PRO A 975 -7.32 -10.09 33.96
CA PRO A 975 -6.03 -9.46 33.71
C PRO A 975 -4.86 -10.45 33.67
N GLU A 976 -4.92 -11.52 34.46
CA GLU A 976 -3.87 -12.55 34.55
C GLU A 976 -3.56 -13.23 33.22
N ARG A 977 -4.43 -13.14 32.20
CA ARG A 977 -4.11 -13.67 30.85
C ARG A 977 -2.90 -13.00 30.21
N TRP A 978 -2.63 -11.77 30.61
CA TRP A 978 -1.54 -10.93 30.13
C TRP A 978 -0.27 -11.12 30.93
N LEU A 979 -0.25 -12.06 31.87
CA LEU A 979 0.91 -12.36 32.70
C LEU A 979 1.44 -13.76 32.37
N ASN A 980 2.76 -13.91 32.41
CA ASN A 980 3.41 -15.21 32.41
C ASN A 980 3.50 -15.78 33.83
N ASP A 981 4.01 -17.00 33.97
CA ASP A 981 4.18 -17.67 35.26
C ASP A 981 5.05 -16.87 36.25
N ASP A 982 6.00 -16.07 35.73
CA ASP A 982 6.85 -15.17 36.52
C ASP A 982 6.18 -13.83 36.88
N GLY A 983 4.91 -13.63 36.54
CA GLY A 983 4.18 -12.37 36.77
C GLY A 983 4.54 -11.23 35.80
N ALA A 984 5.45 -11.46 34.85
CA ALA A 984 5.82 -10.49 33.83
C ALA A 984 4.74 -10.34 32.74
N PHE A 985 4.60 -9.13 32.18
CA PHE A 985 3.62 -8.87 31.12
C PHE A 985 3.98 -9.58 29.80
N ARG A 986 3.00 -10.25 29.21
CA ARG A 986 3.08 -10.92 27.90
C ARG A 986 2.16 -10.24 26.89
N ASN A 987 2.75 -9.77 25.80
CA ASN A 987 2.01 -9.24 24.67
C ASN A 987 1.33 -10.34 23.84
N ALA A 988 0.16 -10.03 23.30
CA ALA A 988 -0.45 -10.81 22.22
C ALA A 988 -0.05 -10.24 20.86
N SER A 989 -0.21 -11.03 19.79
CA SER A 989 -0.06 -10.53 18.41
C SER A 989 -0.97 -9.32 18.18
N PRO A 990 -0.47 -8.23 17.56
CA PRO A 990 -1.30 -7.06 17.21
C PRO A 990 -2.50 -7.40 16.31
N PHE A 991 -2.42 -8.47 15.52
CA PHE A 991 -3.51 -8.94 14.67
C PHE A 991 -4.57 -9.75 15.44
N LYS A 992 -4.23 -10.20 16.67
CA LYS A 992 -5.16 -10.83 17.61
C LYS A 992 -5.76 -9.83 18.60
N PHE A 993 -4.94 -8.89 19.07
CA PHE A 993 -5.34 -7.78 19.93
C PHE A 993 -5.23 -6.45 19.17
N THR A 994 -6.31 -6.09 18.47
CA THR A 994 -6.37 -5.01 17.49
C THR A 994 -6.87 -3.68 18.06
N ALA A 995 -6.93 -3.51 19.39
CA ALA A 995 -7.42 -2.28 20.03
C ALA A 995 -6.61 -1.02 19.65
N PHE A 996 -5.37 -1.19 19.19
CA PHE A 996 -4.50 -0.13 18.67
C PHE A 996 -4.17 -0.29 17.18
N GLN A 997 -5.00 -1.03 16.43
CA GLN A 997 -4.70 -1.48 15.06
C GLN A 997 -3.43 -2.33 14.97
N ALA A 998 -2.99 -2.62 13.74
CA ALA A 998 -1.77 -3.35 13.45
C ALA A 998 -1.15 -2.88 12.11
N GLY A 999 0.04 -3.40 11.79
CA GLY A 999 0.73 -3.10 10.54
C GLY A 999 1.12 -1.61 10.40
N PRO A 1000 1.22 -1.09 9.16
CA PRO A 1000 1.63 0.29 8.89
C PRO A 1000 0.72 1.35 9.55
N ARG A 1001 -0.54 1.00 9.86
CA ARG A 1001 -1.56 1.88 10.47
C ARG A 1001 -1.67 1.75 11.99
N ILE A 1002 -0.75 1.06 12.67
CA ILE A 1002 -0.73 0.94 14.14
C ILE A 1002 -0.83 2.32 14.83
N CYS A 1003 -1.56 2.44 15.94
CA CYS A 1003 -1.76 3.73 16.61
C CYS A 1003 -0.43 4.39 17.04
N LEU A 1004 -0.21 5.65 16.65
CA LEU A 1004 0.95 6.45 17.10
C LEU A 1004 0.90 6.74 18.60
N GLY A 1005 -0.30 7.03 19.10
CA GLY A 1005 -0.52 7.43 20.47
C GLY A 1005 -0.57 6.27 21.46
N LYS A 1006 -0.28 5.02 21.05
CA LYS A 1006 -0.43 3.82 21.91
C LYS A 1006 0.26 3.98 23.27
N ASP A 1007 1.55 4.34 23.25
CA ASP A 1007 2.34 4.41 24.49
C ASP A 1007 1.93 5.62 25.35
N SER A 1008 1.60 6.74 24.69
CA SER A 1008 1.08 7.94 25.37
C SER A 1008 -0.29 7.69 26.02
N ALA A 1009 -1.17 6.94 25.35
CA ALA A 1009 -2.47 6.54 25.91
C ALA A 1009 -2.29 5.63 27.12
N TYR A 1010 -1.42 4.62 27.05
CA TYR A 1010 -1.10 3.78 28.22
C TYR A 1010 -0.52 4.60 29.37
N LEU A 1011 0.37 5.55 29.08
CA LEU A 1011 0.95 6.46 30.07
C LEU A 1011 -0.15 7.26 30.78
N GLN A 1012 -1.02 7.93 30.03
CA GLN A 1012 -2.12 8.73 30.58
C GLN A 1012 -3.10 7.89 31.40
N MET A 1013 -3.50 6.73 30.87
CA MET A 1013 -4.43 5.82 31.56
C MET A 1013 -3.84 5.31 32.87
N LYS A 1014 -2.59 4.82 32.85
CA LYS A 1014 -1.94 4.29 34.06
C LYS A 1014 -1.73 5.38 35.11
N MET A 1015 -1.34 6.59 34.70
CA MET A 1015 -1.17 7.74 35.61
C MET A 1015 -2.48 8.04 36.35
N ALA A 1016 -3.57 8.24 35.59
CA ALA A 1016 -4.86 8.56 36.17
C ALA A 1016 -5.36 7.41 37.05
N LEU A 1017 -5.36 6.18 36.55
CA LEU A 1017 -5.90 5.03 37.27
C LEU A 1017 -5.09 4.68 38.53
N ALA A 1018 -3.76 4.82 38.51
CA ALA A 1018 -2.94 4.59 39.69
C ALA A 1018 -3.31 5.54 40.83
N ILE A 1019 -3.46 6.83 40.55
CA ILE A 1019 -3.88 7.83 41.54
C ILE A 1019 -5.30 7.52 42.01
N LEU A 1020 -6.23 7.33 41.06
CA LEU A 1020 -7.64 7.16 41.39
C LEU A 1020 -7.93 5.91 42.20
N PHE A 1021 -7.38 4.76 41.80
CA PHE A 1021 -7.63 3.49 42.50
C PHE A 1021 -6.78 3.30 43.75
N ARG A 1022 -5.69 4.07 43.93
CA ARG A 1022 -4.97 4.10 45.20
C ARG A 1022 -5.77 4.82 46.28
N PHE A 1023 -6.35 5.97 45.96
CA PHE A 1023 -6.91 6.89 46.97
C PHE A 1023 -8.43 6.91 47.05
N TYR A 1024 -9.13 6.37 46.06
CA TYR A 1024 -10.59 6.36 46.05
C TYR A 1024 -11.14 4.97 45.80
N ARG A 1025 -12.37 4.79 46.27
CA ARG A 1025 -13.26 3.68 45.93
C ARG A 1025 -14.48 4.27 45.23
N PHE A 1026 -14.93 3.56 44.21
CA PHE A 1026 -16.06 3.95 43.38
C PHE A 1026 -17.17 2.93 43.55
N ASP A 1027 -18.39 3.40 43.81
CA ASP A 1027 -19.58 2.56 43.89
C ASP A 1027 -20.62 3.05 42.89
N LEU A 1028 -21.19 2.13 42.11
CA LEU A 1028 -22.14 2.47 41.05
C LEU A 1028 -23.42 2.99 41.68
N VAL A 1029 -24.00 4.07 41.13
CA VAL A 1029 -25.32 4.51 41.57
C VAL A 1029 -26.32 3.38 41.34
N GLU A 1030 -27.19 3.15 42.33
CA GLU A 1030 -28.18 2.08 42.29
C GLU A 1030 -29.03 2.17 41.01
N ASN A 1031 -29.23 1.03 40.34
CA ASN A 1031 -29.97 0.90 39.08
C ASN A 1031 -29.44 1.76 37.91
N HIS A 1032 -28.21 2.28 37.97
CA HIS A 1032 -27.63 3.05 36.86
C HIS A 1032 -27.40 2.15 35.63
N PRO A 1033 -28.03 2.46 34.48
CA PRO A 1033 -27.90 1.63 33.28
C PRO A 1033 -26.54 1.80 32.61
N VAL A 1034 -25.77 0.71 32.52
CA VAL A 1034 -24.48 0.69 31.82
C VAL A 1034 -24.65 0.04 30.44
N LYS A 1035 -24.77 0.88 29.42
CA LYS A 1035 -24.91 0.48 28.00
C LYS A 1035 -24.00 1.34 27.15
N TYR A 1036 -23.45 0.77 26.08
CA TYR A 1036 -22.71 1.56 25.10
C TYR A 1036 -23.66 2.38 24.21
N ARG A 1037 -23.15 3.47 23.65
CA ARG A 1037 -23.81 4.29 22.64
C ARG A 1037 -23.22 3.96 21.28
N MET A 1038 -24.07 3.92 20.25
CA MET A 1038 -23.60 3.81 18.87
C MET A 1038 -23.00 5.15 18.41
N MET A 1039 -21.68 5.18 18.28
CA MET A 1039 -20.89 6.23 17.65
C MET A 1039 -19.52 5.62 17.26
N THR A 1040 -18.61 6.40 16.68
CA THR A 1040 -17.28 5.94 16.26
C THR A 1040 -16.49 5.30 17.42
N ILE A 1041 -16.69 5.80 18.64
CA ILE A 1041 -16.05 5.33 19.87
C ILE A 1041 -17.08 4.63 20.76
N LEU A 1042 -16.67 3.61 21.51
CA LEU A 1042 -17.54 2.81 22.37
C LEU A 1042 -17.91 3.53 23.69
N SER A 1043 -18.45 4.74 23.65
CA SER A 1043 -18.82 5.51 24.87
C SER A 1043 -20.03 4.93 25.60
N MET A 1044 -20.22 5.25 26.88
CA MET A 1044 -21.39 4.87 27.67
C MET A 1044 -22.56 5.83 27.40
N ALA A 1045 -23.73 5.28 27.08
CA ALA A 1045 -24.91 6.04 26.66
C ALA A 1045 -25.50 6.94 27.75
N HIS A 1046 -25.30 6.58 29.03
CA HIS A 1046 -25.86 7.28 30.19
C HIS A 1046 -24.79 7.87 31.11
N GLY A 1047 -23.53 7.94 30.64
CA GLY A 1047 -22.38 8.25 31.48
C GLY A 1047 -22.08 7.16 32.50
N LEU A 1048 -21.16 7.43 33.42
CA LEU A 1048 -20.78 6.53 34.51
C LEU A 1048 -21.00 7.23 35.85
N LYS A 1049 -22.24 7.19 36.34
CA LYS A 1049 -22.63 7.85 37.59
C LYS A 1049 -22.23 7.00 38.78
N VAL A 1050 -21.38 7.54 39.63
CA VAL A 1050 -20.81 6.85 40.80
C VAL A 1050 -20.85 7.71 42.05
N ARG A 1051 -20.83 7.06 43.20
CA ARG A 1051 -20.44 7.66 44.48
C ARG A 1051 -18.96 7.37 44.70
N VAL A 1052 -18.26 8.34 45.26
CA VAL A 1052 -16.83 8.26 45.52
C VAL A 1052 -16.61 8.33 47.02
N SER A 1053 -15.82 7.40 47.55
CA SER A 1053 -15.36 7.41 48.94
C SER A 1053 -13.84 7.38 48.97
N ALA A 1054 -13.22 8.10 49.90
CA ALA A 1054 -11.79 8.00 50.14
C ALA A 1054 -11.45 6.59 50.61
N SER A 1055 -10.38 6.02 50.07
CA SER A 1055 -9.79 4.81 50.63
C SER A 1055 -8.71 5.21 51.61
N VAL A 1056 -8.85 4.74 52.84
CA VAL A 1056 -7.82 4.81 53.88
C VAL A 1056 -6.63 3.95 53.46
#